data_AF-A0A7X1TYH4-F1
#
_entry.id   AF-A0A7X1TYH4-F1
#
_cell.length_a   1.000
_cell.length_b   1.000
_cell.length_c   1.000
_cell.angle_alpha   90.00
_cell.angle_beta   90.00
_cell.angle_gamma   90.00
#
_symmetry.space_group_name_H-M   'P 1'
#
loop_
_entity.id
_entity.type
_entity.pdbx_description
1 polymer ?
#
loop_
_entity_poly.entity_id
_entity_poly.type
_entity_poly.pdbx_seq_one_letter_code
_entity_poly.pdbx_strand_id
1 'polypeptide(L)'
;MSAVAKASVTALDEVLVLEIGARIGVGACGSLLAQLGADVVLVEPAQSLSQWKWRSRSVVAAGKRSVRARGADDDVLRQLLERADVVLVSSDVSAPSEWSRSDCQVVCDLTAFGNSGPLRGRAYTDALIQALSGIADTTGDPSGPPTLVGLPILEFSAGIYAAVSVLAALRVRARSGLGQDIDIALYDCAISMLATFLPFPVSGKSVTRAGNKHSLASPWNAYRASDGWVLVCTATDSQWARLCEAIGRPELAREDGFSSNAQRVANAGRVDSEVERWTRERSVSECIERLGATGIACGPILTVPQLATHDNLLHRGMIAEVHDAASGAQLLLPGSPLKASITPGRTPSLIPVPDGDREELAAVKGSAPVSTGRLDPARNCDSAYAGLRVVEIGQYTTAPLVARQLAALGAEVVKLEPPGGEGSRKWPPLQGDQGYFFAFSNSDKRSVVLDLRTDGDKQRFRKLLQTADVLVENLKPGALARLGFDAKELSRINPRLVYCAISGFGLDSTYPGRPAFDTVVQAMCGFMDLTRTSGTPMKAGISAADIMGGELALLAIVAALGYRDRSGVGQAIDISMQDAAVWATQLAWGTSEAGSKALLVACTDGHLAIDGMDERLTDWLSANDLDPQRAHTAVTKDALAARAAADGFITAPVNSVNDLLNEPQLIARDLVLYSLADDGLRWPLLNSPLRLSRTPPRVRRPIGRLGEGNEEIFSELAGTR
;
A
#
# COMPACT_ATOMS: atom_id res chain seq x y z
N MET A 1 21.83 -9.96 32.92
CA MET A 1 20.75 -9.24 33.64
C MET A 1 19.46 -9.99 33.36
N SER A 2 18.73 -10.35 34.41
CA SER A 2 17.75 -11.44 34.41
C SER A 2 16.51 -11.18 33.57
N ALA A 3 16.00 -12.28 33.00
CA ALA A 3 14.75 -12.38 32.27
C ALA A 3 13.56 -12.26 33.24
N VAL A 4 13.17 -11.02 33.55
CA VAL A 4 11.76 -10.71 33.83
C VAL A 4 11.15 -10.45 32.47
N ALA A 5 10.11 -11.20 32.10
CA ALA A 5 9.32 -10.95 30.90
C ALA A 5 8.76 -9.52 30.97
N LYS A 6 9.48 -8.55 30.40
CA LYS A 6 8.96 -7.20 30.18
C LYS A 6 7.76 -7.37 29.27
N ALA A 7 6.56 -7.05 29.75
CA ALA A 7 5.40 -6.89 28.87
C ALA A 7 5.83 -6.07 27.65
N SER A 8 5.61 -6.59 26.45
CA SER A 8 6.07 -5.95 25.22
C SER A 8 5.40 -4.57 25.10
N VAL A 9 6.21 -3.51 25.13
CA VAL A 9 5.77 -2.13 24.95
C VAL A 9 5.12 -1.99 23.57
N THR A 10 3.95 -1.36 23.48
CA THR A 10 3.28 -1.15 22.18
C THR A 10 3.08 0.31 21.82
N ALA A 11 2.61 0.54 20.59
CA ALA A 11 2.30 1.89 20.12
C ALA A 11 0.94 2.40 20.62
N LEU A 12 -0.02 1.50 20.89
CA LEU A 12 -1.44 1.80 21.17
C LEU A 12 -2.00 1.14 22.42
N ASP A 13 -1.21 1.04 23.48
CA ASP A 13 -1.76 0.61 24.77
C ASP A 13 -2.94 1.52 25.19
N GLU A 14 -3.99 0.91 25.76
CA GLU A 14 -5.18 1.59 26.30
C GLU A 14 -6.14 2.24 25.29
N VAL A 15 -6.02 1.95 23.99
CA VAL A 15 -7.00 2.39 22.98
C VAL A 15 -8.04 1.30 22.73
N LEU A 16 -9.32 1.61 22.99
CA LEU A 16 -10.45 0.73 22.69
C LEU A 16 -11.01 1.03 21.28
N VAL A 17 -10.97 0.02 20.41
CA VAL A 17 -11.49 0.09 19.04
C VAL A 17 -12.70 -0.83 18.91
N LEU A 18 -13.81 -0.29 18.43
CA LEU A 18 -14.99 -1.07 18.08
C LEU A 18 -15.10 -1.22 16.56
N GLU A 19 -15.01 -2.45 16.06
CA GLU A 19 -15.04 -2.77 14.64
C GLU A 19 -16.42 -3.31 14.23
N ILE A 20 -17.21 -2.49 13.54
CA ILE A 20 -18.61 -2.82 13.15
C ILE A 20 -18.75 -3.04 11.64
N GLY A 21 -17.95 -2.33 10.83
CA GLY A 21 -18.07 -2.36 9.37
C GLY A 21 -17.84 -3.75 8.75
N ALA A 22 -18.54 -4.04 7.66
CA ALA A 22 -18.52 -5.33 6.96
C ALA A 22 -17.50 -5.42 5.81
N ARG A 23 -16.84 -4.31 5.45
CA ARG A 23 -15.76 -4.31 4.43
C ARG A 23 -14.50 -5.00 4.90
N ILE A 24 -13.76 -5.56 3.95
CA ILE A 24 -12.45 -6.19 4.20
C ILE A 24 -11.48 -5.14 4.75
N GLY A 25 -11.48 -3.93 4.20
CA GLY A 25 -10.63 -2.83 4.64
C GLY A 25 -10.85 -2.42 6.10
N VAL A 26 -12.09 -2.54 6.60
CA VAL A 26 -12.38 -2.33 8.03
C VAL A 26 -11.71 -3.40 8.89
N GLY A 27 -11.78 -4.66 8.46
CA GLY A 27 -11.07 -5.76 9.12
C GLY A 27 -9.55 -5.60 9.09
N ALA A 28 -9.00 -5.19 7.95
CA ALA A 28 -7.59 -4.90 7.76
C ALA A 28 -7.10 -3.76 8.69
N CYS A 29 -7.86 -2.66 8.77
CA CYS A 29 -7.59 -1.56 9.69
C CYS A 29 -7.61 -2.04 11.15
N GLY A 30 -8.66 -2.75 11.57
CA GLY A 30 -8.77 -3.29 12.92
C GLY A 30 -7.62 -4.25 13.26
N SER A 31 -7.19 -5.10 12.33
CA SER A 31 -6.07 -6.01 12.55
C SER A 31 -4.76 -5.24 12.76
N LEU A 32 -4.47 -4.22 11.95
CA LEU A 32 -3.27 -3.40 12.12
C LEU A 32 -3.27 -2.64 13.45
N LEU A 33 -4.41 -2.11 13.89
CA LEU A 33 -4.54 -1.45 15.20
C LEU A 33 -4.32 -2.45 16.35
N ALA A 34 -4.84 -3.67 16.25
CA ALA A 34 -4.58 -4.74 17.24
C ALA A 34 -3.11 -5.14 17.28
N GLN A 35 -2.46 -5.26 16.11
CA GLN A 35 -1.02 -5.52 16.01
C GLN A 35 -0.20 -4.38 16.64
N LEU A 36 -0.67 -3.13 16.55
CA LEU A 36 -0.05 -1.98 17.23
C LEU A 36 -0.34 -1.91 18.73
N GLY A 37 -1.18 -2.80 19.26
CA GLY A 37 -1.46 -2.96 20.69
C GLY A 37 -2.83 -2.48 21.17
N ALA A 38 -3.68 -1.95 20.28
CA ALA A 38 -5.03 -1.53 20.63
C ALA A 38 -5.90 -2.74 21.05
N ASP A 39 -6.85 -2.49 21.94
CA ASP A 39 -7.88 -3.44 22.31
C ASP A 39 -9.02 -3.36 21.28
N VAL A 40 -9.02 -4.30 20.33
CA VAL A 40 -9.97 -4.30 19.21
C VAL A 40 -11.07 -5.33 19.47
N VAL A 41 -12.31 -4.84 19.51
CA VAL A 41 -13.52 -5.65 19.64
C VAL A 41 -14.21 -5.75 18.28
N LEU A 42 -14.17 -6.95 17.70
CA LEU A 42 -14.90 -7.30 16.47
C LEU A 42 -16.38 -7.54 16.80
N VAL A 43 -17.24 -6.69 16.23
CA VAL A 43 -18.69 -6.88 16.29
C VAL A 43 -19.12 -7.74 15.11
N GLU A 44 -19.46 -8.98 15.40
CA GLU A 44 -19.92 -9.95 14.42
C GLU A 44 -21.42 -9.81 14.15
N PRO A 45 -21.86 -10.12 12.92
CA PRO A 45 -23.28 -10.15 12.61
C PRO A 45 -23.99 -11.26 13.42
N ALA A 46 -25.26 -11.03 13.74
CA ALA A 46 -26.10 -12.00 14.47
C ALA A 46 -26.18 -13.35 13.74
N GLN A 47 -26.13 -13.31 12.41
CA GLN A 47 -26.18 -14.47 11.51
C GLN A 47 -24.95 -14.47 10.60
N SER A 48 -24.54 -15.66 10.16
CA SER A 48 -23.45 -15.77 9.17
C SER A 48 -23.87 -15.10 7.86
N LEU A 49 -23.01 -14.24 7.32
CA LEU A 49 -23.24 -13.52 6.07
C LEU A 49 -22.36 -14.05 4.95
N SER A 50 -22.85 -13.98 3.72
CA SER A 50 -22.14 -14.46 2.53
C SER A 50 -20.97 -13.58 2.09
N GLN A 51 -20.84 -12.36 2.65
CA GLN A 51 -19.77 -11.41 2.33
C GLN A 51 -18.40 -12.02 2.63
N TRP A 52 -17.41 -11.68 1.80
CA TRP A 52 -16.08 -12.29 1.86
C TRP A 52 -15.39 -12.11 3.23
N LYS A 53 -15.51 -10.92 3.86
CA LYS A 53 -14.99 -10.68 5.21
C LYS A 53 -15.37 -11.79 6.20
N TRP A 54 -16.64 -12.18 6.20
CA TRP A 54 -17.18 -13.16 7.16
C TRP A 54 -16.89 -14.60 6.76
N ARG A 55 -16.77 -14.91 5.46
CA ARG A 55 -16.24 -16.21 5.01
C ARG A 55 -14.79 -16.42 5.45
N SER A 56 -14.03 -15.33 5.53
CA SER A 56 -12.65 -15.31 6.02
C SER A 56 -12.53 -14.85 7.48
N ARG A 57 -13.54 -15.17 8.32
CA ARG A 57 -13.59 -14.75 9.74
C ARG A 57 -12.28 -15.03 10.48
N SER A 58 -11.69 -16.21 10.29
CA SER A 58 -10.44 -16.61 10.95
C SER A 58 -9.32 -15.59 10.77
N VAL A 59 -9.17 -15.05 9.56
CA VAL A 59 -8.17 -14.05 9.22
C VAL A 59 -8.47 -12.72 9.88
N VAL A 60 -9.72 -12.24 9.78
CA VAL A 60 -10.09 -10.90 10.27
C VAL A 60 -10.30 -10.83 11.77
N ALA A 61 -10.56 -11.95 12.45
CA ALA A 61 -10.76 -12.02 13.90
C ALA A 61 -9.46 -12.31 14.67
N ALA A 62 -8.40 -12.76 14.00
CA ALA A 62 -7.13 -13.10 14.63
C ALA A 62 -6.55 -11.92 15.44
N GLY A 63 -6.22 -12.18 16.71
CA GLY A 63 -5.66 -11.19 17.63
C GLY A 63 -6.66 -10.16 18.18
N LYS A 64 -7.96 -10.36 17.98
CA LYS A 64 -9.04 -9.48 18.45
C LYS A 64 -9.91 -10.17 19.51
N ARG A 65 -10.80 -9.41 20.15
CA ARG A 65 -11.94 -9.93 20.91
C ARG A 65 -13.19 -9.97 20.05
N SER A 66 -14.13 -10.85 20.35
CA SER A 66 -15.34 -11.08 19.58
C SER A 66 -16.61 -10.90 20.41
N VAL A 67 -17.57 -10.17 19.85
CA VAL A 67 -18.94 -10.07 20.33
C VAL A 67 -19.92 -10.14 19.15
N ARG A 68 -21.03 -10.86 19.27
CA ARG A 68 -22.08 -10.91 18.21
C ARG A 68 -23.20 -9.94 18.50
N ALA A 69 -23.57 -9.08 17.56
CA ALA A 69 -24.71 -8.17 17.74
C ALA A 69 -26.03 -8.92 18.01
N ARG A 70 -26.82 -8.46 18.99
CA ARG A 70 -28.13 -9.06 19.38
C ARG A 70 -29.35 -8.18 19.05
N GLY A 71 -29.23 -7.24 18.12
CA GLY A 71 -30.30 -6.31 17.74
C GLY A 71 -30.21 -4.97 18.48
N ALA A 72 -31.27 -4.16 18.41
CA ALA A 72 -31.27 -2.77 18.92
C ALA A 72 -31.16 -2.67 20.45
N ASP A 73 -31.59 -3.70 21.18
CA ASP A 73 -31.56 -3.73 22.66
C ASP A 73 -30.26 -4.32 23.23
N ASP A 74 -29.21 -4.46 22.42
CA ASP A 74 -27.91 -5.01 22.87
C ASP A 74 -27.16 -4.02 23.77
N ASP A 75 -27.43 -4.10 25.07
CA ASP A 75 -26.83 -3.22 26.10
C ASP A 75 -25.31 -3.24 26.10
N VAL A 76 -24.69 -4.41 25.83
CA VAL A 76 -23.23 -4.53 25.76
C VAL A 76 -22.69 -3.72 24.60
N LEU A 77 -23.29 -3.86 23.42
CA LEU A 77 -22.86 -3.11 22.24
C LEU A 77 -23.04 -1.60 22.43
N ARG A 78 -24.14 -1.16 23.05
CA ARG A 78 -24.38 0.26 23.35
C ARG A 78 -23.32 0.82 24.29
N GLN A 79 -23.00 0.11 25.37
CA GLN A 79 -21.95 0.52 26.30
C GLN A 79 -20.56 0.54 25.65
N LEU A 80 -20.27 -0.41 24.75
CA LEU A 80 -19.01 -0.40 23.99
C LEU A 80 -18.94 0.80 23.05
N LEU A 81 -20.03 1.12 22.33
CA LEU A 81 -20.11 2.28 21.44
C LEU A 81 -19.86 3.60 22.18
N GLU A 82 -20.45 3.76 23.36
CA GLU A 82 -20.29 4.98 24.18
C GLU A 82 -18.87 5.16 24.73
N ARG A 83 -18.14 4.05 24.92
CA ARG A 83 -16.80 4.04 25.53
C ARG A 83 -15.65 3.94 24.53
N ALA A 84 -15.93 3.52 23.31
CA ALA A 84 -14.90 3.31 22.30
C ALA A 84 -14.16 4.62 21.99
N ASP A 85 -12.83 4.54 21.92
CA ASP A 85 -12.00 5.64 21.45
C ASP A 85 -12.10 5.81 19.94
N VAL A 86 -12.24 4.68 19.24
CA VAL A 86 -12.33 4.58 17.80
C VAL A 86 -13.49 3.65 17.42
N VAL A 87 -14.31 4.07 16.47
CA VAL A 87 -15.35 3.23 15.86
C VAL A 87 -15.06 3.09 14.36
N LEU A 88 -14.93 1.85 13.89
CA LEU A 88 -14.71 1.54 12.48
C LEU A 88 -16.01 1.04 11.84
N VAL A 89 -16.45 1.73 10.79
CA VAL A 89 -17.71 1.45 10.09
C VAL A 89 -17.49 1.39 8.57
N SER A 90 -18.48 0.86 7.86
CA SER A 90 -18.51 0.85 6.40
C SER A 90 -19.94 1.04 5.91
N SER A 91 -20.39 2.30 5.93
CA SER A 91 -21.80 2.67 5.85
C SER A 91 -22.50 2.28 4.55
N ASP A 92 -21.74 2.04 3.48
CA ASP A 92 -22.26 1.65 2.17
C ASP A 92 -22.72 0.19 2.09
N VAL A 93 -22.12 -0.70 2.89
CA VAL A 93 -22.50 -2.13 2.97
C VAL A 93 -23.13 -2.53 4.30
N SER A 94 -22.93 -1.73 5.35
CA SER A 94 -23.45 -1.95 6.69
C SER A 94 -23.60 -0.62 7.42
N ALA A 95 -24.84 -0.13 7.56
CA ALA A 95 -25.13 1.07 8.32
C ALA A 95 -25.17 0.72 9.81
N PRO A 96 -24.39 1.41 10.68
CA PRO A 96 -24.54 1.25 12.11
C PRO A 96 -25.92 1.79 12.56
N SER A 97 -26.47 1.23 13.63
CA SER A 97 -27.56 1.91 14.36
C SER A 97 -27.07 3.28 14.84
N GLU A 98 -27.93 4.30 14.79
CA GLU A 98 -27.59 5.60 15.37
C GLU A 98 -27.19 5.43 16.84
N TRP A 99 -26.11 6.11 17.26
CA TRP A 99 -25.66 6.11 18.64
C TRP A 99 -25.29 7.52 19.08
N SER A 100 -25.37 7.76 20.39
CA SER A 100 -24.90 9.01 20.99
C SER A 100 -23.37 9.02 20.95
N ARG A 101 -22.81 9.86 20.08
CA ARG A 101 -21.36 9.99 19.86
C ARG A 101 -20.80 11.13 20.71
N SER A 102 -19.69 10.86 21.40
CA SER A 102 -18.92 11.87 22.13
C SER A 102 -18.06 12.69 21.17
N ASP A 103 -17.87 13.99 21.45
CA ASP A 103 -16.99 14.87 20.68
C ASP A 103 -15.51 14.42 20.68
N CYS A 104 -15.12 13.55 21.62
CA CYS A 104 -13.78 12.99 21.70
C CYS A 104 -13.58 11.68 20.91
N GLN A 105 -14.64 11.11 20.35
CA GLN A 105 -14.57 9.83 19.62
C GLN A 105 -14.03 10.02 18.19
N VAL A 106 -13.19 9.07 17.73
CA VAL A 106 -12.75 9.00 16.34
C VAL A 106 -13.67 8.01 15.61
N VAL A 107 -14.27 8.44 14.49
CA VAL A 107 -15.13 7.57 13.69
C VAL A 107 -14.54 7.45 12.30
N CYS A 108 -14.19 6.24 11.87
CA CYS A 108 -13.65 5.97 10.56
C CYS A 108 -14.65 5.20 9.71
N ASP A 109 -15.15 5.85 8.66
CA ASP A 109 -16.03 5.24 7.68
C ASP A 109 -15.26 4.89 6.40
N LEU A 110 -15.28 3.60 6.06
CA LEU A 110 -14.52 3.00 4.99
C LEU A 110 -15.52 2.49 3.95
N THR A 111 -15.58 3.13 2.77
CA THR A 111 -16.59 2.83 1.74
C THR A 111 -15.97 2.73 0.35
N ALA A 112 -16.74 2.34 -0.66
CA ALA A 112 -16.24 2.26 -2.04
C ALA A 112 -15.87 3.65 -2.60
N PHE A 113 -16.70 4.66 -2.34
CA PHE A 113 -16.64 5.98 -3.00
C PHE A 113 -16.53 7.16 -2.05
N GLY A 114 -16.50 6.90 -0.74
CA GLY A 114 -16.50 7.93 0.29
C GLY A 114 -17.82 8.70 0.39
N ASN A 115 -17.80 9.75 1.19
CA ASN A 115 -18.99 10.50 1.61
C ASN A 115 -19.38 11.68 0.70
N SER A 116 -18.86 11.74 -0.52
CA SER A 116 -19.14 12.80 -1.50
C SER A 116 -19.08 12.29 -2.95
N GLY A 117 -19.60 13.10 -3.87
CA GLY A 117 -19.64 12.79 -5.29
C GLY A 117 -20.86 11.94 -5.72
N PRO A 118 -21.05 11.77 -7.04
CA PRO A 118 -22.22 11.13 -7.61
C PRO A 118 -22.37 9.64 -7.28
N LEU A 119 -21.28 8.95 -6.91
CA LEU A 119 -21.28 7.53 -6.56
C LEU A 119 -21.31 7.28 -5.04
N ARG A 120 -21.45 8.32 -4.22
CA ARG A 120 -21.58 8.20 -2.76
C ARG A 120 -22.64 7.15 -2.37
N GLY A 121 -22.30 6.30 -1.41
CA GLY A 121 -23.19 5.28 -0.87
C GLY A 121 -23.42 4.06 -1.77
N ARG A 122 -22.81 4.00 -2.97
CA ARG A 122 -22.84 2.80 -3.81
C ARG A 122 -21.88 1.74 -3.26
N ALA A 123 -22.38 0.54 -3.05
CA ALA A 123 -21.65 -0.58 -2.47
C ALA A 123 -20.84 -1.38 -3.49
N TYR A 124 -19.83 -0.78 -4.13
CA TYR A 124 -18.98 -1.52 -5.08
C TYR A 124 -17.96 -2.40 -4.33
N THR A 125 -17.70 -3.58 -4.88
CA THR A 125 -16.58 -4.43 -4.44
C THR A 125 -15.26 -3.89 -4.99
N ASP A 126 -14.15 -4.33 -4.40
CA ASP A 126 -12.79 -4.00 -4.85
C ASP A 126 -12.62 -4.22 -6.36
N ALA A 127 -13.06 -5.37 -6.85
CA ALA A 127 -12.96 -5.76 -8.27
C ALA A 127 -13.70 -4.79 -9.21
N LEU A 128 -14.88 -4.33 -8.81
CA LEU A 128 -15.62 -3.32 -9.57
C LEU A 128 -14.90 -1.95 -9.56
N ILE A 129 -14.25 -1.58 -8.45
CA ILE A 129 -13.44 -0.36 -8.38
C ILE A 129 -12.18 -0.50 -9.24
N GLN A 130 -11.54 -1.67 -9.31
CA GLN A 130 -10.41 -1.90 -10.21
C GLN A 130 -10.82 -1.72 -11.68
N ALA A 131 -12.01 -2.19 -12.07
CA ALA A 131 -12.57 -1.97 -13.40
C ALA A 131 -12.81 -0.48 -13.68
N LEU A 132 -13.51 0.21 -12.76
CA LEU A 132 -13.92 1.60 -12.92
C LEU A 132 -12.74 2.60 -12.87
N SER A 133 -11.70 2.30 -12.08
CA SER A 133 -10.55 3.20 -11.89
C SER A 133 -9.50 3.12 -12.99
N GLY A 134 -9.55 2.08 -13.85
CA GLY A 134 -8.54 1.82 -14.87
C GLY A 134 -7.39 0.92 -14.42
N ILE A 135 -7.37 0.43 -13.18
CA ILE A 135 -6.40 -0.58 -12.74
C ILE A 135 -6.50 -1.84 -13.60
N ALA A 136 -7.72 -2.30 -13.89
CA ALA A 136 -7.94 -3.45 -14.76
C ALA A 136 -7.42 -3.23 -16.19
N ASP A 137 -7.61 -2.03 -16.75
CA ASP A 137 -7.15 -1.68 -18.11
C ASP A 137 -5.62 -1.62 -18.23
N THR A 138 -4.93 -1.30 -17.13
CA THR A 138 -3.46 -1.30 -17.06
C THR A 138 -2.83 -2.67 -16.77
N THR A 139 -3.65 -3.70 -16.54
CA THR A 139 -3.21 -5.04 -16.10
C THR A 139 -3.60 -6.11 -17.12
N GLY A 140 -2.71 -7.09 -17.35
CA GLY A 140 -2.93 -8.21 -18.28
C GLY A 140 -2.17 -8.11 -19.59
N ASP A 141 -2.41 -9.07 -20.48
CA ASP A 141 -1.73 -9.16 -21.79
C ASP A 141 -2.11 -7.97 -22.71
N PRO A 142 -1.16 -7.37 -23.45
CA PRO A 142 -1.42 -6.25 -24.36
C PRO A 142 -2.48 -6.54 -25.44
N SER A 143 -2.53 -7.78 -25.91
CA SER A 143 -3.45 -8.24 -26.95
C SER A 143 -4.70 -8.93 -26.40
N GLY A 144 -4.68 -9.31 -25.11
CA GLY A 144 -5.78 -9.94 -24.41
C GLY A 144 -6.76 -8.95 -23.77
N PRO A 145 -7.81 -9.46 -23.10
CA PRO A 145 -8.72 -8.63 -22.32
C PRO A 145 -8.01 -7.99 -21.10
N PRO A 146 -8.55 -6.88 -20.57
CA PRO A 146 -8.17 -6.35 -19.25
C PRO A 146 -8.21 -7.46 -18.19
N THR A 147 -7.36 -7.36 -17.17
CA THR A 147 -7.27 -8.37 -16.11
C THR A 147 -7.44 -7.69 -14.75
N LEU A 148 -8.31 -8.24 -13.91
CA LEU A 148 -8.42 -7.82 -12.51
C LEU A 148 -7.25 -8.40 -11.72
N VAL A 149 -6.68 -7.61 -10.82
CA VAL A 149 -5.71 -8.11 -9.84
C VAL A 149 -6.43 -9.13 -8.95
N GLY A 150 -5.84 -10.31 -8.77
CA GLY A 150 -6.46 -11.46 -8.10
C GLY A 150 -6.67 -11.32 -6.58
N LEU A 151 -6.51 -10.12 -6.03
CA LEU A 151 -6.60 -9.79 -4.62
C LEU A 151 -7.44 -8.53 -4.42
N PRO A 152 -8.12 -8.39 -3.27
CA PRO A 152 -8.81 -7.15 -2.90
C PRO A 152 -7.80 -6.10 -2.41
N ILE A 153 -6.90 -5.69 -3.30
CA ILE A 153 -5.75 -4.85 -2.97
C ILE A 153 -6.14 -3.44 -2.51
N LEU A 154 -7.25 -2.91 -3.02
CA LEU A 154 -7.77 -1.60 -2.64
C LEU A 154 -8.38 -1.63 -1.24
N GLU A 155 -9.02 -2.73 -0.86
CA GLU A 155 -9.50 -2.94 0.51
C GLU A 155 -8.32 -2.93 1.51
N PHE A 156 -7.19 -3.57 1.18
CA PHE A 156 -6.01 -3.54 2.03
C PHE A 156 -5.35 -2.15 2.08
N SER A 157 -5.15 -1.49 0.95
CA SER A 157 -4.62 -0.12 0.89
C SER A 157 -5.50 0.85 1.69
N ALA A 158 -6.82 0.79 1.51
CA ALA A 158 -7.77 1.61 2.26
C ALA A 158 -7.77 1.29 3.76
N GLY A 159 -7.63 0.01 4.14
CA GLY A 159 -7.46 -0.39 5.54
C GLY A 159 -6.19 0.17 6.18
N ILE A 160 -5.07 0.21 5.45
CA ILE A 160 -3.82 0.81 5.94
C ILE A 160 -3.96 2.32 6.08
N TYR A 161 -4.53 3.02 5.08
CA TYR A 161 -4.78 4.46 5.16
C TYR A 161 -5.79 4.84 6.25
N ALA A 162 -6.79 3.99 6.50
CA ALA A 162 -7.68 4.15 7.64
C ALA A 162 -6.93 4.06 8.97
N ALA A 163 -6.04 3.06 9.14
CA ALA A 163 -5.21 2.95 10.33
C ALA A 163 -4.31 4.19 10.51
N VAL A 164 -3.67 4.69 9.44
CA VAL A 164 -2.88 5.94 9.49
C VAL A 164 -3.75 7.12 9.94
N SER A 165 -4.95 7.25 9.37
CA SER A 165 -5.88 8.34 9.67
C SER A 165 -6.38 8.28 11.12
N VAL A 166 -6.64 7.07 11.65
CA VAL A 166 -6.99 6.84 13.04
C VAL A 166 -5.87 7.32 13.96
N LEU A 167 -4.60 7.00 13.67
CA LEU A 167 -3.47 7.46 14.49
C LEU A 167 -3.26 8.97 14.43
N ALA A 168 -3.42 9.56 13.25
CA ALA A 168 -3.39 11.01 13.10
C ALA A 168 -4.51 11.68 13.92
N ALA A 169 -5.72 11.12 13.90
CA ALA A 169 -6.86 11.62 14.66
C ALA A 169 -6.69 11.44 16.17
N LEU A 170 -6.18 10.29 16.62
CA LEU A 170 -5.86 10.05 18.04
C LEU A 170 -4.76 11.00 18.54
N ARG A 171 -3.77 11.33 17.70
CA ARG A 171 -2.76 12.34 18.03
C ARG A 171 -3.36 13.73 18.20
N VAL A 172 -4.32 14.12 17.35
CA VAL A 172 -5.06 15.38 17.48
C VAL A 172 -5.92 15.39 18.74
N ARG A 173 -6.61 14.28 19.03
CA ARG A 173 -7.40 14.10 20.26
C ARG A 173 -6.54 14.23 21.50
N ALA A 174 -5.35 13.63 21.53
CA ALA A 174 -4.43 13.75 22.66
C ALA A 174 -3.97 15.20 22.93
N ARG A 175 -4.02 16.08 21.94
CA ARG A 175 -3.60 17.49 22.03
C ARG A 175 -4.74 18.47 22.29
N SER A 176 -5.93 18.18 21.74
CA SER A 176 -7.08 19.09 21.71
C SER A 176 -8.27 18.60 22.55
N GLY A 177 -8.32 17.32 22.89
CA GLY A 177 -9.48 16.67 23.49
C GLY A 177 -10.56 16.25 22.49
N LEU A 178 -10.45 16.65 21.23
CA LEU A 178 -11.47 16.43 20.20
C LEU A 178 -11.10 15.27 19.27
N GLY A 179 -12.06 14.37 19.06
CA GLY A 179 -12.03 13.37 18.01
C GLY A 179 -12.49 13.96 16.67
N GLN A 180 -12.63 13.13 15.65
CA GLN A 180 -13.06 13.55 14.32
C GLN A 180 -13.56 12.39 13.48
N ASP A 181 -14.33 12.73 12.45
CA ASP A 181 -14.75 11.79 11.41
C ASP A 181 -13.65 11.64 10.35
N ILE A 182 -13.49 10.41 9.87
CA ILE A 182 -12.54 10.02 8.84
C ILE A 182 -13.34 9.38 7.70
N ASP A 183 -13.12 9.86 6.47
CA ASP A 183 -13.74 9.34 5.23
C ASP A 183 -12.67 8.68 4.35
N ILE A 184 -12.70 7.36 4.26
CA ILE A 184 -11.78 6.60 3.40
C ILE A 184 -12.57 5.93 2.28
N ALA A 185 -12.09 6.09 1.05
CA ALA A 185 -12.70 5.50 -0.14
C ALA A 185 -11.75 4.54 -0.85
N LEU A 186 -12.24 3.37 -1.26
CA LEU A 186 -11.49 2.45 -2.13
C LEU A 186 -11.09 3.13 -3.45
N TYR A 187 -11.99 3.94 -4.01
CA TYR A 187 -11.75 4.69 -5.23
C TYR A 187 -10.57 5.67 -5.09
N ASP A 188 -10.48 6.40 -3.97
CA ASP A 188 -9.36 7.34 -3.72
C ASP A 188 -8.02 6.60 -3.65
N CYS A 189 -8.02 5.44 -3.00
CA CYS A 189 -6.85 4.57 -2.94
C CYS A 189 -6.46 4.10 -4.35
N ALA A 190 -7.43 3.66 -5.17
CA ALA A 190 -7.19 3.24 -6.54
C ALA A 190 -6.55 4.35 -7.40
N ILE A 191 -7.05 5.58 -7.32
CA ILE A 191 -6.46 6.72 -8.03
C ILE A 191 -5.04 7.01 -7.53
N SER A 192 -4.80 6.91 -6.21
CA SER A 192 -3.45 7.07 -5.66
C SER A 192 -2.48 6.00 -6.16
N MET A 193 -2.95 4.76 -6.34
CA MET A 193 -2.12 3.66 -6.87
C MET A 193 -1.76 3.82 -8.35
N LEU A 194 -2.48 4.68 -9.09
CA LEU A 194 -2.23 4.98 -10.50
C LEU A 194 -1.22 6.12 -10.71
N ALA A 195 -0.45 6.51 -9.68
CA ALA A 195 0.54 7.59 -9.78
C ALA A 195 1.57 7.42 -10.92
N THR A 196 1.87 6.19 -11.34
CA THR A 196 2.74 5.88 -12.49
C THR A 196 2.04 5.96 -13.85
N PHE A 197 0.71 5.90 -13.88
CA PHE A 197 -0.11 5.92 -15.11
C PHE A 197 -0.80 7.27 -15.36
N LEU A 198 -1.25 7.97 -14.32
CA LEU A 198 -1.86 9.30 -14.42
C LEU A 198 -1.00 10.35 -15.17
N PRO A 199 0.35 10.31 -15.14
CA PRO A 199 1.19 11.19 -15.95
C PRO A 199 0.85 11.18 -17.45
N PHE A 200 0.46 10.03 -18.01
CA PHE A 200 0.19 9.88 -19.43
C PHE A 200 -1.01 10.71 -19.90
N PRO A 201 -2.25 10.48 -19.40
CA PRO A 201 -3.40 11.26 -19.82
C PRO A 201 -3.25 12.74 -19.51
N VAL A 202 -2.60 13.13 -18.41
CA VAL A 202 -2.37 14.56 -18.12
C VAL A 202 -1.45 15.21 -19.16
N SER A 203 -0.48 14.46 -19.68
CA SER A 203 0.39 14.92 -20.77
C SER A 203 -0.23 14.79 -22.16
N GLY A 204 -1.50 14.39 -22.28
CA GLY A 204 -2.17 14.11 -23.55
C GLY A 204 -1.67 12.85 -24.26
N LYS A 205 -0.98 11.96 -23.54
CA LYS A 205 -0.50 10.67 -24.06
C LYS A 205 -1.39 9.54 -23.57
N SER A 206 -1.47 8.48 -24.35
CA SER A 206 -2.18 7.27 -23.94
C SER A 206 -1.23 6.23 -23.35
N VAL A 207 -1.75 5.44 -22.42
CA VAL A 207 -1.08 4.27 -21.85
C VAL A 207 -2.08 3.14 -21.71
N THR A 208 -1.59 1.90 -21.79
CA THR A 208 -2.40 0.69 -21.62
C THR A 208 -1.53 -0.44 -21.06
N ARG A 209 -2.13 -1.60 -20.80
CA ARG A 209 -1.46 -2.80 -20.28
C ARG A 209 -0.29 -3.26 -21.16
N ALA A 210 0.78 -3.72 -20.49
CA ALA A 210 2.03 -4.15 -21.10
C ALA A 210 2.37 -5.63 -20.79
N GLY A 211 1.44 -6.38 -20.19
CA GLY A 211 1.75 -7.66 -19.53
C GLY A 211 2.81 -7.45 -18.45
N ASN A 212 3.81 -8.33 -18.44
CA ASN A 212 4.94 -8.28 -17.50
C ASN A 212 6.08 -7.36 -17.94
N LYS A 213 6.00 -6.77 -19.14
CA LYS A 213 7.06 -5.92 -19.69
C LYS A 213 7.15 -4.58 -18.97
N HIS A 214 8.37 -4.07 -18.84
CA HIS A 214 8.59 -2.68 -18.43
C HIS A 214 8.68 -1.77 -19.66
N SER A 215 8.01 -0.62 -19.63
CA SER A 215 7.91 0.29 -20.78
C SER A 215 9.25 0.97 -21.14
N LEU A 216 10.16 1.10 -20.18
CA LEU A 216 11.44 1.80 -20.35
C LEU A 216 12.67 0.90 -20.30
N ALA A 217 12.52 -0.42 -20.11
CA ALA A 217 13.65 -1.32 -19.85
C ALA A 217 13.43 -2.71 -20.44
N SER A 218 14.48 -3.31 -21.01
CA SER A 218 14.46 -4.68 -21.54
C SER A 218 15.84 -5.36 -21.43
N PRO A 219 15.92 -6.67 -21.13
CA PRO A 219 14.80 -7.52 -20.70
C PRO A 219 14.29 -7.15 -19.30
N TRP A 220 12.97 -7.09 -19.18
CA TRP A 220 12.24 -7.00 -17.92
C TRP A 220 10.91 -7.74 -18.12
N ASN A 221 10.86 -9.01 -17.77
CA ASN A 221 9.70 -9.87 -18.07
C ASN A 221 9.67 -11.13 -17.17
N ALA A 222 8.54 -11.85 -17.21
CA ALA A 222 8.42 -13.20 -16.65
C ALA A 222 8.73 -14.23 -17.74
N TYR A 223 9.57 -15.20 -17.40
CA TYR A 223 10.05 -16.23 -18.32
C TYR A 223 9.69 -17.61 -17.80
N ARG A 224 9.28 -18.49 -18.70
CA ARG A 224 9.01 -19.88 -18.36
C ARG A 224 10.31 -20.63 -18.06
N ALA A 225 10.35 -21.32 -16.94
CA ALA A 225 11.37 -22.30 -16.57
C ALA A 225 10.79 -23.73 -16.68
N SER A 226 11.63 -24.75 -16.52
CA SER A 226 11.21 -26.15 -16.67
C SER A 226 10.13 -26.57 -15.66
N ASP A 227 10.15 -25.99 -14.46
CA ASP A 227 9.30 -26.33 -13.31
C ASP A 227 8.49 -25.13 -12.76
N GLY A 228 8.54 -23.97 -13.41
CA GLY A 228 7.84 -22.78 -12.94
C GLY A 228 8.13 -21.53 -13.77
N TRP A 229 8.16 -20.38 -13.11
CA TRP A 229 8.39 -19.08 -13.74
C TRP A 229 9.43 -18.26 -12.98
N VAL A 230 10.24 -17.52 -13.72
CA VAL A 230 11.27 -16.63 -13.19
C VAL A 230 11.05 -15.23 -13.75
N LEU A 231 10.99 -14.23 -12.87
CA LEU A 231 11.05 -12.84 -13.27
C LEU A 231 12.51 -12.39 -13.35
N VAL A 232 12.88 -11.71 -14.44
CA VAL A 232 14.23 -11.13 -14.64
C VAL A 232 14.11 -9.67 -15.03
N CYS A 233 14.84 -8.79 -14.34
CA CYS A 233 14.78 -7.33 -14.50
C CYS A 233 16.17 -6.75 -14.75
N THR A 234 16.39 -6.20 -15.95
CA THR A 234 17.59 -5.44 -16.30
C THR A 234 17.19 -4.08 -16.89
N ALA A 235 17.86 -3.02 -16.45
CA ALA A 235 17.53 -1.65 -16.83
C ALA A 235 18.72 -0.89 -17.44
N THR A 236 19.91 -1.48 -17.43
CA THR A 236 21.15 -0.84 -17.91
C THR A 236 21.92 -1.79 -18.81
N ASP A 237 22.76 -1.22 -19.68
CA ASP A 237 23.59 -2.00 -20.61
C ASP A 237 24.61 -2.87 -19.86
N SER A 238 25.11 -2.40 -18.71
CA SER A 238 25.96 -3.19 -17.82
C SER A 238 25.26 -4.40 -17.20
N GLN A 239 23.95 -4.31 -16.92
CA GLN A 239 23.16 -5.45 -16.44
C GLN A 239 22.87 -6.43 -17.57
N TRP A 240 22.57 -5.92 -18.78
CA TRP A 240 22.40 -6.75 -19.97
C TRP A 240 23.66 -7.54 -20.28
N ALA A 241 24.85 -6.90 -20.31
CA ALA A 241 26.10 -7.60 -20.56
C ALA A 241 26.35 -8.75 -19.56
N ARG A 242 26.12 -8.50 -18.27
CA ARG A 242 26.20 -9.54 -17.22
C ARG A 242 25.17 -10.66 -17.41
N LEU A 243 23.96 -10.33 -17.88
CA LEU A 243 22.95 -11.33 -18.21
C LEU A 243 23.42 -12.21 -19.36
N CYS A 244 23.93 -11.61 -20.45
CA CYS A 244 24.47 -12.31 -21.60
C CYS A 244 25.60 -13.27 -21.21
N GLU A 245 26.51 -12.84 -20.32
CA GLU A 245 27.54 -13.70 -19.74
C GLU A 245 26.92 -14.87 -18.96
N ALA A 246 25.95 -14.60 -18.08
CA ALA A 246 25.29 -15.62 -17.26
C ALA A 246 24.57 -16.70 -18.08
N ILE A 247 23.97 -16.31 -19.21
CA ILE A 247 23.27 -17.24 -20.11
C ILE A 247 24.20 -17.90 -21.13
N GLY A 248 25.51 -17.62 -21.09
CA GLY A 248 26.53 -18.22 -21.95
C GLY A 248 26.55 -17.69 -23.38
N ARG A 249 26.04 -16.47 -23.59
CA ARG A 249 25.92 -15.80 -24.90
C ARG A 249 26.44 -14.35 -24.85
N PRO A 250 27.71 -14.12 -24.44
CA PRO A 250 28.24 -12.77 -24.24
C PRO A 250 28.24 -11.89 -25.50
N GLU A 251 28.20 -12.48 -26.70
CA GLU A 251 28.13 -11.77 -27.97
C GLU A 251 26.82 -10.98 -28.16
N LEU A 252 25.72 -11.39 -27.51
CA LEU A 252 24.44 -10.67 -27.54
C LEU A 252 24.55 -9.26 -26.95
N ALA A 253 25.53 -9.01 -26.09
CA ALA A 253 25.77 -7.68 -25.51
C ALA A 253 26.18 -6.64 -26.56
N ARG A 254 26.73 -7.09 -27.70
CA ARG A 254 27.23 -6.23 -28.78
C ARG A 254 26.45 -6.40 -30.08
N GLU A 255 25.44 -7.26 -30.10
CA GLU A 255 24.61 -7.49 -31.28
C GLU A 255 23.84 -6.22 -31.65
N ASP A 256 23.76 -5.96 -32.95
CA ASP A 256 22.96 -4.87 -33.47
C ASP A 256 21.48 -5.07 -33.14
N GLY A 257 20.87 -4.07 -32.51
CA GLY A 257 19.52 -4.17 -31.94
C GLY A 257 19.49 -4.55 -30.45
N PHE A 258 20.59 -4.99 -29.83
CA PHE A 258 20.65 -5.30 -28.38
C PHE A 258 21.67 -4.44 -27.58
N SER A 259 22.55 -3.72 -28.28
CA SER A 259 23.70 -3.04 -27.67
C SER A 259 23.35 -1.93 -26.66
N SER A 260 22.17 -1.33 -26.78
CA SER A 260 21.68 -0.32 -25.83
C SER A 260 20.27 -0.63 -25.35
N ASN A 261 19.90 -0.12 -24.17
CA ASN A 261 18.57 -0.31 -23.61
C ASN A 261 17.47 0.15 -24.57
N ALA A 262 17.66 1.28 -25.26
CA ALA A 262 16.69 1.77 -26.25
C ALA A 262 16.50 0.77 -27.40
N GLN A 263 17.60 0.19 -27.90
CA GLN A 263 17.51 -0.84 -28.93
C GLN A 263 16.83 -2.12 -28.41
N ARG A 264 17.14 -2.56 -27.18
CA ARG A 264 16.50 -3.73 -26.56
C ARG A 264 15.00 -3.53 -26.36
N VAL A 265 14.57 -2.34 -25.91
CA VAL A 265 13.14 -2.00 -25.78
C VAL A 265 12.45 -2.06 -27.14
N ALA A 266 13.06 -1.52 -28.20
CA ALA A 266 12.53 -1.60 -29.56
C ALA A 266 12.49 -3.05 -30.11
N ASN A 267 13.37 -3.92 -29.63
CA ASN A 267 13.49 -5.32 -30.05
C ASN A 267 13.05 -6.32 -28.96
N ALA A 268 12.17 -5.91 -28.03
CA ALA A 268 11.89 -6.66 -26.80
C ALA A 268 11.48 -8.11 -27.04
N GLY A 269 10.68 -8.39 -28.09
CA GLY A 269 10.29 -9.78 -28.42
C GLY A 269 11.46 -10.69 -28.79
N ARG A 270 12.48 -10.17 -29.49
CA ARG A 270 13.70 -10.93 -29.82
C ARG A 270 14.56 -11.14 -28.58
N VAL A 271 14.74 -10.10 -27.76
CA VAL A 271 15.48 -10.17 -26.50
C VAL A 271 14.84 -11.21 -25.57
N ASP A 272 13.52 -11.12 -25.38
CA ASP A 272 12.77 -12.03 -24.53
C ASP A 272 12.90 -13.48 -25.00
N SER A 273 12.90 -13.73 -26.32
CA SER A 273 13.08 -15.07 -26.90
C SER A 273 14.45 -15.68 -26.57
N GLU A 274 15.52 -14.88 -26.56
CA GLU A 274 16.86 -15.36 -26.19
C GLU A 274 16.95 -15.73 -24.72
N VAL A 275 16.37 -14.90 -23.84
CA VAL A 275 16.33 -15.17 -22.40
C VAL A 275 15.46 -16.38 -22.10
N GLU A 276 14.27 -16.48 -22.72
CA GLU A 276 13.34 -17.58 -22.46
C GLU A 276 13.88 -18.93 -22.95
N ARG A 277 14.63 -18.95 -24.07
CA ARG A 277 15.29 -20.17 -24.54
C ARG A 277 16.21 -20.74 -23.47
N TRP A 278 16.95 -19.89 -22.77
CA TRP A 278 17.84 -20.30 -21.70
C TRP A 278 17.09 -20.72 -20.42
N THR A 279 16.03 -20.00 -20.03
CA THR A 279 15.28 -20.33 -18.81
C THR A 279 14.49 -21.63 -18.95
N ARG A 280 13.90 -21.92 -20.12
CA ARG A 280 13.03 -23.11 -20.31
C ARG A 280 13.76 -24.44 -20.12
N GLU A 281 15.07 -24.48 -20.32
CA GLU A 281 15.91 -25.66 -20.17
C GLU A 281 16.39 -25.90 -18.73
N ARG A 282 16.02 -25.02 -17.79
CA ARG A 282 16.54 -25.01 -16.42
C ARG A 282 15.41 -24.90 -15.41
N SER A 283 15.64 -25.42 -14.22
CA SER A 283 14.74 -25.19 -13.10
C SER A 283 14.76 -23.72 -12.66
N VAL A 284 13.70 -23.29 -11.97
CA VAL A 284 13.61 -21.98 -11.32
C VAL A 284 14.81 -21.77 -10.39
N SER A 285 15.15 -22.78 -9.59
CA SER A 285 16.27 -22.70 -8.63
C SER A 285 17.60 -22.41 -9.33
N GLU A 286 17.94 -23.18 -10.37
CA GLU A 286 19.16 -22.99 -11.16
C GLU A 286 19.21 -21.62 -11.85
N CYS A 287 18.07 -21.14 -12.35
CA CYS A 287 17.97 -19.81 -12.92
C CYS A 287 18.30 -18.73 -11.87
N ILE A 288 17.70 -18.82 -10.68
CA ILE A 288 17.90 -17.84 -9.60
C ILE A 288 19.33 -17.86 -9.07
N GLU A 289 19.93 -19.04 -8.90
CA GLU A 289 21.32 -19.16 -8.44
C GLU A 289 22.28 -18.47 -9.43
N ARG A 290 22.16 -18.79 -10.73
CA ARG A 290 23.05 -18.25 -11.77
C ARG A 290 22.86 -16.75 -11.99
N LEU A 291 21.61 -16.29 -12.07
CA LEU A 291 21.31 -14.87 -12.30
C LEU A 291 21.60 -14.03 -11.05
N GLY A 292 21.25 -14.53 -9.87
CA GLY A 292 21.45 -13.84 -8.60
C GLY A 292 22.92 -13.52 -8.32
N ALA A 293 23.84 -14.43 -8.66
CA ALA A 293 25.28 -14.24 -8.52
C ALA A 293 25.83 -13.04 -9.32
N THR A 294 25.11 -12.58 -10.34
CA THR A 294 25.54 -11.45 -11.18
C THR A 294 25.07 -10.09 -10.67
N GLY A 295 24.25 -10.04 -9.61
CA GLY A 295 23.66 -8.79 -9.11
C GLY A 295 22.52 -8.25 -9.99
N ILE A 296 21.90 -9.11 -10.80
CA ILE A 296 20.66 -8.84 -11.53
C ILE A 296 19.48 -9.02 -10.57
N ALA A 297 18.48 -8.14 -10.68
CA ALA A 297 17.24 -8.29 -9.95
C ALA A 297 16.39 -9.38 -10.62
N CYS A 298 16.21 -10.50 -9.94
CA CYS A 298 15.39 -11.62 -10.40
C CYS A 298 14.74 -12.33 -9.21
N GLY A 299 13.69 -13.11 -9.45
CA GLY A 299 12.97 -13.84 -8.41
C GLY A 299 12.06 -14.93 -8.96
N PRO A 300 11.81 -16.01 -8.20
CA PRO A 300 10.77 -16.98 -8.54
C PRO A 300 9.40 -16.31 -8.48
N ILE A 301 8.48 -16.71 -9.36
CA ILE A 301 7.06 -16.39 -9.17
C ILE A 301 6.47 -17.44 -8.25
N LEU A 302 6.24 -17.06 -7.00
CA LEU A 302 5.77 -17.95 -5.94
C LEU A 302 4.25 -18.04 -5.95
N THR A 303 3.74 -19.24 -5.64
CA THR A 303 2.33 -19.46 -5.30
C THR A 303 2.08 -19.17 -3.81
N VAL A 304 0.82 -18.93 -3.42
CA VAL A 304 0.47 -18.71 -2.00
C VAL A 304 0.94 -19.87 -1.10
N PRO A 305 0.73 -21.16 -1.44
CA PRO A 305 1.25 -22.27 -0.64
C PRO A 305 2.77 -22.26 -0.45
N GLN A 306 3.54 -21.79 -1.43
CA GLN A 306 5.00 -21.71 -1.33
C GLN A 306 5.49 -20.61 -0.38
N LEU A 307 4.65 -19.61 -0.06
CA LEU A 307 5.02 -18.54 0.88
C LEU A 307 5.21 -19.09 2.30
N ALA A 308 4.42 -20.09 2.70
CA ALA A 308 4.43 -20.68 4.03
C ALA A 308 5.80 -21.25 4.44
N THR A 309 6.64 -21.64 3.47
CA THR A 309 7.95 -22.25 3.71
C THR A 309 9.10 -21.39 3.17
N HIS A 310 8.83 -20.15 2.76
CA HIS A 310 9.86 -19.30 2.14
C HIS A 310 10.83 -18.72 3.19
N ASP A 311 12.12 -18.97 3.02
CA ASP A 311 13.18 -18.64 3.99
C ASP A 311 13.13 -17.21 4.51
N ASN A 312 13.00 -16.21 3.63
CA ASN A 312 12.97 -14.81 4.08
C ASN A 312 11.72 -14.48 4.91
N LEU A 313 10.57 -15.10 4.58
CA LEU A 313 9.32 -14.85 5.31
C LEU A 313 9.36 -15.52 6.69
N LEU A 314 9.94 -16.72 6.77
CA LEU A 314 10.21 -17.40 8.04
C LEU A 314 11.17 -16.57 8.91
N HIS A 315 12.31 -16.14 8.34
CA HIS A 315 13.30 -15.29 9.01
C HIS A 315 12.69 -14.01 9.58
N ARG A 316 11.83 -13.36 8.79
CA ARG A 316 11.16 -12.12 9.20
C ARG A 316 9.91 -12.33 10.07
N GLY A 317 9.62 -13.56 10.48
CA GLY A 317 8.45 -13.86 11.33
C GLY A 317 7.13 -13.50 10.67
N MET A 318 7.06 -13.60 9.35
CA MET A 318 5.85 -13.35 8.56
C MET A 318 4.96 -14.59 8.46
N ILE A 319 5.39 -15.76 8.92
CA ILE A 319 4.56 -16.97 8.97
C ILE A 319 4.22 -17.25 10.44
N ALA A 320 2.94 -17.18 10.78
CA ALA A 320 2.45 -17.39 12.13
C ALA A 320 1.51 -18.59 12.19
N GLU A 321 1.76 -19.49 13.13
CA GLU A 321 0.78 -20.51 13.55
C GLU A 321 -0.18 -19.88 14.56
N VAL A 322 -1.46 -19.86 14.21
CA VAL A 322 -2.51 -19.20 14.99
C VAL A 322 -3.57 -20.22 15.35
N HIS A 323 -3.86 -20.35 16.65
CA HIS A 323 -4.85 -21.29 17.15
C HIS A 323 -6.27 -20.75 16.93
N ASP A 324 -7.10 -21.50 16.23
CA ASP A 324 -8.53 -21.22 16.13
C ASP A 324 -9.28 -21.81 17.32
N ALA A 325 -9.69 -20.96 18.26
CA ALA A 325 -10.37 -21.40 19.47
C ALA A 325 -11.73 -22.07 19.21
N ALA A 326 -12.38 -21.79 18.08
CA ALA A 326 -13.68 -22.36 17.76
C ALA A 326 -13.55 -23.79 17.20
N SER A 327 -12.57 -24.03 16.34
CA SER A 327 -12.36 -25.32 15.67
C SER A 327 -11.29 -26.21 16.31
N GLY A 328 -10.40 -25.62 17.12
CA GLY A 328 -9.19 -26.27 17.65
C GLY A 328 -8.08 -26.42 16.61
N ALA A 329 -8.24 -25.90 15.39
CA ALA A 329 -7.26 -26.00 14.32
C ALA A 329 -6.08 -25.03 14.53
N GLN A 330 -4.91 -25.39 13.99
CA GLN A 330 -3.79 -24.46 13.81
C GLN A 330 -3.79 -23.96 12.37
N LEU A 331 -3.92 -22.65 12.20
CA LEU A 331 -3.94 -22.00 10.89
C LEU A 331 -2.64 -21.23 10.66
N LEU A 332 -2.14 -21.26 9.43
CA LEU A 332 -1.05 -20.39 9.02
C LEU A 332 -1.60 -19.06 8.53
N LEU A 333 -1.21 -17.97 9.20
CA LEU A 333 -1.56 -16.61 8.82
C LEU A 333 -0.30 -15.76 8.68
N PRO A 334 -0.34 -14.69 7.85
CA PRO A 334 0.73 -13.70 7.84
C PRO A 334 0.92 -13.05 9.21
N GLY A 335 2.17 -12.98 9.66
CA GLY A 335 2.58 -12.24 10.85
C GLY A 335 2.46 -10.72 10.68
N SER A 336 2.81 -9.97 11.73
CA SER A 336 2.81 -8.51 11.66
C SER A 336 3.92 -7.99 10.73
N PRO A 337 3.62 -7.15 9.72
CA PRO A 337 4.63 -6.52 8.88
C PRO A 337 5.31 -5.32 9.55
N LEU A 338 4.87 -4.93 10.75
CA LEU A 338 5.36 -3.75 11.48
C LEU A 338 6.58 -4.10 12.32
N LYS A 339 7.79 -3.89 11.79
CA LYS A 339 9.05 -4.16 12.51
C LYS A 339 9.67 -2.86 13.02
N ALA A 340 9.51 -2.59 14.31
CA ALA A 340 10.07 -1.43 14.99
C ALA A 340 10.91 -1.87 16.20
N SER A 341 11.99 -1.15 16.50
CA SER A 341 12.99 -1.59 17.49
C SER A 341 12.52 -1.50 18.94
N ILE A 342 11.50 -0.69 19.24
CA ILE A 342 10.95 -0.52 20.60
C ILE A 342 9.52 -1.03 20.69
N THR A 343 8.68 -0.71 19.70
CA THR A 343 7.26 -1.10 19.67
C THR A 343 6.97 -2.00 18.46
N PRO A 344 7.54 -3.22 18.38
CA PRO A 344 7.27 -4.13 17.28
C PRO A 344 5.79 -4.51 17.26
N GLY A 345 5.21 -4.67 16.07
CA GLY A 345 3.81 -5.10 15.95
C GLY A 345 3.64 -6.55 16.43
N ARG A 346 2.55 -6.80 17.14
CA ARG A 346 2.19 -8.11 17.70
C ARG A 346 1.69 -9.03 16.60
N THR A 347 2.33 -10.18 16.44
CA THR A 347 1.79 -11.26 15.60
C THR A 347 0.62 -11.93 16.33
N PRO A 348 -0.54 -12.15 15.67
CA PRO A 348 -1.66 -12.83 16.31
C PRO A 348 -1.30 -14.28 16.66
N SER A 349 -1.79 -14.76 17.79
CA SER A 349 -1.62 -16.15 18.25
C SER A 349 -2.93 -16.91 18.46
N LEU A 350 -4.06 -16.19 18.50
CA LEU A 350 -5.38 -16.73 18.77
C LEU A 350 -6.43 -16.10 17.86
N ILE A 351 -7.36 -16.91 17.37
CA ILE A 351 -8.64 -16.48 16.81
C ILE A 351 -9.71 -16.74 17.86
N PRO A 352 -10.48 -15.72 18.29
CA PRO A 352 -11.47 -15.88 19.35
C PRO A 352 -12.66 -16.72 18.88
N VAL A 353 -13.30 -17.42 19.82
CA VAL A 353 -14.61 -18.05 19.61
C VAL A 353 -15.63 -16.94 19.27
N PRO A 354 -16.54 -17.14 18.31
CA PRO A 354 -17.61 -16.18 18.04
C PRO A 354 -18.44 -15.87 19.30
N ASP A 355 -18.63 -14.59 19.63
CA ASP A 355 -19.29 -14.10 20.86
C ASP A 355 -18.58 -14.50 22.17
N GLY A 356 -17.34 -14.99 22.08
CA GLY A 356 -16.62 -15.59 23.21
C GLY A 356 -16.25 -14.63 24.32
N ASP A 357 -16.10 -13.34 24.02
CA ASP A 357 -15.61 -12.32 24.96
C ASP A 357 -16.74 -11.49 25.59
N ARG A 358 -18.00 -11.79 25.28
CA ARG A 358 -19.15 -10.97 25.67
C ARG A 358 -19.29 -10.76 27.18
N GLU A 359 -19.12 -11.80 27.98
CA GLU A 359 -19.28 -11.71 29.44
C GLU A 359 -18.20 -10.82 30.07
N GLU A 360 -16.95 -10.94 29.60
CA GLU A 360 -15.85 -10.11 30.04
C GLU A 360 -16.08 -8.64 29.65
N LEU A 361 -16.46 -8.40 28.39
CA LEU A 361 -16.78 -7.07 27.86
C LEU A 361 -17.91 -6.39 28.64
N ALA A 362 -18.93 -7.15 29.06
CA ALA A 362 -20.02 -6.66 29.89
C ALA A 362 -19.60 -6.34 31.34
N ALA A 363 -18.59 -7.05 31.86
CA ALA A 363 -18.10 -6.89 33.23
C ALA A 363 -17.18 -5.68 33.42
N VAL A 364 -16.57 -5.15 32.35
CA VAL A 364 -15.71 -3.96 32.43
C VAL A 364 -16.57 -2.73 32.79
N LYS A 365 -16.62 -2.37 34.08
CA LYS A 365 -17.23 -1.10 34.53
C LYS A 365 -16.31 0.08 34.16
N GLY A 366 -16.88 1.12 33.56
CA GLY A 366 -16.16 2.15 32.80
C GLY A 366 -15.04 2.87 33.57
N SER A 367 -13.86 2.94 32.94
CA SER A 367 -12.94 4.06 33.14
C SER A 367 -13.58 5.29 32.49
N ALA A 368 -13.73 6.38 33.24
CA ALA A 368 -14.16 7.66 32.67
C ALA A 368 -13.26 8.02 31.47
N PRO A 369 -13.78 8.74 30.45
CA PRO A 369 -12.95 9.26 29.37
C PRO A 369 -11.74 9.96 29.99
N VAL A 370 -10.54 9.62 29.49
CA VAL A 370 -9.26 10.11 30.01
C VAL A 370 -9.38 11.61 30.32
N SER A 371 -9.24 11.95 31.59
CA SER A 371 -9.22 13.34 32.07
C SER A 371 -8.13 14.08 31.31
N THR A 372 -8.56 14.94 30.42
CA THR A 372 -7.68 15.74 29.58
C THR A 372 -7.04 16.85 30.41
N GLY A 373 -5.90 16.55 31.03
CA GLY A 373 -5.10 17.53 31.76
C GLY A 373 -4.68 18.68 30.84
N ARG A 374 -4.99 19.92 31.26
CA ARG A 374 -4.63 21.21 30.61
C ARG A 374 -4.79 21.20 29.07
N LEU A 375 -6.01 20.97 28.61
CA LEU A 375 -6.40 21.28 27.24
C LEU A 375 -6.45 22.79 27.01
N ASP A 376 -5.98 23.21 25.84
CA ASP A 376 -6.29 24.53 25.29
C ASP A 376 -7.15 24.31 24.03
N PRO A 377 -8.48 24.43 24.13
CA PRO A 377 -9.36 24.33 22.96
C PRO A 377 -9.08 25.45 21.93
N ALA A 378 -8.34 26.50 22.27
CA ALA A 378 -7.91 27.54 21.34
C ALA A 378 -6.61 27.20 20.58
N ARG A 379 -5.92 26.09 20.92
CA ARG A 379 -4.83 25.57 20.07
C ARG A 379 -5.46 24.95 18.82
N ASN A 380 -5.66 25.77 17.79
CA ASN A 380 -5.93 25.33 16.43
C ASN A 380 -4.87 24.28 16.04
N CYS A 381 -5.26 23.01 16.03
CA CYS A 381 -4.48 21.98 15.35
C CYS A 381 -4.87 22.03 13.88
N ASP A 382 -4.34 22.99 13.12
CA ASP A 382 -4.61 23.09 11.67
C ASP A 382 -4.16 21.82 10.91
N SER A 383 -3.25 21.02 11.50
CA SER A 383 -2.82 19.73 10.97
C SER A 383 -2.22 18.80 12.04
N ALA A 384 -2.29 17.49 11.83
CA ALA A 384 -1.88 16.48 12.83
C ALA A 384 -0.36 16.45 13.09
N TYR A 385 0.46 16.78 12.08
CA TYR A 385 1.92 16.76 12.16
C TYR A 385 2.57 18.11 11.87
N ALA A 386 1.81 19.20 11.99
CA ALA A 386 2.35 20.55 11.96
C ALA A 386 3.49 20.72 12.97
N GLY A 387 4.58 21.36 12.53
CA GLY A 387 5.77 21.60 13.33
C GLY A 387 6.74 20.42 13.41
N LEU A 388 6.46 19.29 12.74
CA LEU A 388 7.44 18.21 12.58
C LEU A 388 8.30 18.41 11.33
N ARG A 389 9.57 18.04 11.42
CA ARG A 389 10.52 18.03 10.28
C ARG A 389 10.85 16.61 9.85
N VAL A 390 10.63 16.30 8.57
CA VAL A 390 10.91 15.01 7.95
C VAL A 390 12.06 15.16 6.97
N VAL A 391 13.06 14.31 7.08
CA VAL A 391 14.14 14.18 6.10
C VAL A 391 13.89 12.94 5.28
N GLU A 392 13.79 13.09 3.97
CA GLU A 392 13.60 11.99 3.02
C GLU A 392 14.88 11.77 2.21
N ILE A 393 15.40 10.54 2.18
CA ILE A 393 16.35 10.07 1.17
C ILE A 393 15.66 9.02 0.32
N GLY A 394 14.81 9.49 -0.59
CA GLY A 394 13.86 8.67 -1.32
C GLY A 394 14.09 8.66 -2.82
N GLN A 395 13.87 7.50 -3.45
CA GLN A 395 13.82 7.32 -4.90
C GLN A 395 12.48 6.69 -5.30
N TYR A 396 11.95 7.08 -6.45
CA TYR A 396 10.77 6.48 -7.06
C TYR A 396 9.50 6.59 -6.19
N THR A 397 9.07 5.51 -5.53
CA THR A 397 7.70 5.37 -5.01
C THR A 397 7.63 5.34 -3.49
N THR A 398 8.32 4.43 -2.80
CA THR A 398 7.99 4.09 -1.39
C THR A 398 8.26 5.21 -0.39
N ALA A 399 9.52 5.62 -0.20
CA ALA A 399 9.87 6.74 0.67
C ALA A 399 9.25 8.08 0.20
N PRO A 400 9.22 8.38 -1.12
CA PRO A 400 8.50 9.55 -1.62
C PRO A 400 7.02 9.59 -1.26
N LEU A 401 6.30 8.45 -1.33
CA LEU A 401 4.90 8.35 -0.93
C LEU A 401 4.71 8.68 0.55
N VAL A 402 5.53 8.08 1.43
CA VAL A 402 5.50 8.34 2.88
C VAL A 402 5.64 9.82 3.16
N ALA A 403 6.70 10.44 2.64
CA ALA A 403 6.99 11.82 2.94
C ALA A 403 5.95 12.77 2.33
N ARG A 404 5.41 12.46 1.14
CA ARG A 404 4.30 13.24 0.55
C ARG A 404 3.07 13.23 1.44
N GLN A 405 2.70 12.07 2.01
CA GLN A 405 1.56 11.99 2.91
C GLN A 405 1.82 12.70 4.24
N LEU A 406 3.04 12.64 4.79
CA LEU A 406 3.43 13.43 5.96
C LEU A 406 3.38 14.94 5.68
N ALA A 407 3.81 15.39 4.50
CA ALA A 407 3.68 16.78 4.05
C ALA A 407 2.21 17.21 3.97
N ALA A 408 1.37 16.38 3.37
CA ALA A 408 -0.07 16.63 3.28
C ALA A 408 -0.71 16.73 4.68
N LEU A 409 -0.25 15.94 5.64
CA LEU A 409 -0.64 16.00 7.06
C LEU A 409 0.14 17.06 7.87
N GLY A 410 0.77 18.02 7.18
CA GLY A 410 1.29 19.27 7.75
C GLY A 410 2.77 19.25 8.17
N ALA A 411 3.50 18.15 8.00
CA ALA A 411 4.93 18.12 8.30
C ALA A 411 5.74 18.92 7.27
N GLU A 412 6.85 19.50 7.71
CA GLU A 412 7.85 20.08 6.82
C GLU A 412 8.73 18.96 6.26
N VAL A 413 8.85 18.84 4.94
CA VAL A 413 9.63 17.77 4.31
C VAL A 413 10.81 18.32 3.52
N VAL A 414 12.01 17.84 3.87
CA VAL A 414 13.26 18.08 3.17
C VAL A 414 13.66 16.80 2.43
N LYS A 415 13.60 16.84 1.10
CA LYS A 415 14.08 15.76 0.23
C LYS A 415 15.56 15.95 -0.06
N LEU A 416 16.38 15.01 0.37
CA LEU A 416 17.80 14.96 0.05
C LEU A 416 18.01 14.27 -1.29
N GLU A 417 18.75 14.94 -2.16
CA GLU A 417 19.06 14.46 -3.49
C GLU A 417 20.58 14.44 -3.75
N PRO A 418 21.07 13.47 -4.53
CA PRO A 418 22.48 13.43 -4.91
C PRO A 418 22.81 14.55 -5.92
N PRO A 419 24.11 14.86 -6.14
CA PRO A 419 24.52 15.69 -7.26
C PRO A 419 24.00 15.11 -8.59
N GLY A 420 23.11 15.86 -9.25
CA GLY A 420 22.40 15.42 -10.46
C GLY A 420 20.91 15.10 -10.29
N GLY A 421 20.43 15.04 -9.04
CA GLY A 421 19.02 14.81 -8.70
C GLY A 421 18.59 13.35 -8.75
N GLU A 422 17.37 13.08 -8.29
CA GLU A 422 16.75 11.76 -8.42
C GLU A 422 16.45 11.42 -9.89
N GLY A 423 16.67 10.16 -10.29
CA GLY A 423 16.51 9.71 -11.68
C GLY A 423 15.11 9.96 -12.27
N SER A 424 14.05 9.89 -11.46
CA SER A 424 12.68 10.09 -11.97
C SER A 424 12.34 11.55 -12.31
N ARG A 425 13.17 12.53 -11.91
CA ARG A 425 13.04 13.93 -12.35
C ARG A 425 12.94 14.07 -13.86
N LYS A 426 13.59 13.19 -14.62
CA LYS A 426 13.64 13.23 -16.08
C LYS A 426 12.87 12.07 -16.73
N TRP A 427 12.00 11.39 -16.00
CA TRP A 427 11.20 10.31 -16.56
C TRP A 427 10.02 10.87 -17.37
N PRO A 428 9.85 10.44 -18.64
CA PRO A 428 8.73 10.87 -19.45
C PRO A 428 7.41 10.31 -18.92
N PRO A 429 6.27 11.00 -19.16
CA PRO A 429 6.17 12.30 -19.83
C PRO A 429 6.70 13.47 -18.98
N LEU A 430 7.23 14.49 -19.67
CA LEU A 430 7.83 15.69 -19.07
C LEU A 430 6.95 16.91 -19.30
N GLN A 431 6.96 17.83 -18.33
CA GLN A 431 6.52 19.22 -18.49
C GLN A 431 7.74 20.10 -18.21
N GLY A 432 8.22 20.83 -19.23
CA GLY A 432 9.55 21.45 -19.16
C GLY A 432 10.64 20.39 -19.03
N ASP A 433 11.48 20.50 -18.00
CA ASP A 433 12.57 19.56 -17.70
C ASP A 433 12.24 18.58 -16.56
N GLN A 434 11.01 18.62 -16.04
CA GLN A 434 10.55 17.81 -14.91
C GLN A 434 9.48 16.79 -15.33
N GLY A 435 9.61 15.56 -14.83
CA GLY A 435 8.67 14.48 -15.05
C GLY A 435 7.41 14.63 -14.21
N TYR A 436 6.25 14.37 -14.81
CA TYR A 436 4.95 14.40 -14.12
C TYR A 436 4.91 13.42 -12.94
N PHE A 437 5.48 12.23 -13.09
CA PHE A 437 5.59 11.25 -12.00
C PHE A 437 6.37 11.83 -10.80
N PHE A 438 7.50 12.50 -11.06
CA PHE A 438 8.30 13.10 -10.00
C PHE A 438 7.52 14.18 -9.25
N ALA A 439 6.77 15.02 -9.97
CA ALA A 439 5.90 16.03 -9.37
C ALA A 439 4.82 15.39 -8.49
N PHE A 440 4.12 14.36 -8.97
CA PHE A 440 3.12 13.61 -8.19
C PHE A 440 3.66 12.97 -6.93
N SER A 441 4.88 12.40 -7.00
CA SER A 441 5.48 11.68 -5.88
C SER A 441 6.14 12.61 -4.85
N ASN A 442 6.38 13.88 -5.21
CA ASN A 442 7.18 14.79 -4.40
C ASN A 442 6.52 16.13 -4.07
N SER A 443 5.20 16.28 -4.25
CA SER A 443 4.46 17.49 -3.82
C SER A 443 4.79 17.92 -2.39
N ASP A 444 4.84 19.24 -2.18
CA ASP A 444 5.05 19.93 -0.90
C ASP A 444 6.39 19.66 -0.19
N LYS A 445 7.42 19.24 -0.94
CA LYS A 445 8.78 19.02 -0.42
C LYS A 445 9.74 20.12 -0.86
N ARG A 446 10.79 20.35 -0.05
CA ARG A 446 11.94 21.18 -0.42
C ARG A 446 13.12 20.29 -0.83
N SER A 447 13.66 20.51 -2.03
CA SER A 447 14.83 19.77 -2.53
C SER A 447 16.12 20.36 -1.94
N VAL A 448 16.97 19.51 -1.36
CA VAL A 448 18.32 19.86 -0.90
C VAL A 448 19.33 18.89 -1.51
N VAL A 449 20.42 19.41 -2.05
CA VAL A 449 21.48 18.60 -2.67
C VAL A 449 22.62 18.37 -1.68
N LEU A 450 22.93 17.10 -1.42
CA LEU A 450 24.09 16.70 -0.61
C LEU A 450 24.80 15.51 -1.26
N ASP A 451 26.11 15.60 -1.40
CA ASP A 451 26.97 14.46 -1.70
C ASP A 451 27.49 13.84 -0.41
N LEU A 452 26.75 12.87 0.13
CA LEU A 452 27.10 12.17 1.36
C LEU A 452 28.42 11.35 1.28
N ARG A 453 29.13 11.37 0.16
CA ARG A 453 30.51 10.86 0.06
C ARG A 453 31.55 11.86 0.60
N THR A 454 31.20 13.15 0.69
CA THR A 454 32.09 14.21 1.18
C THR A 454 31.86 14.49 2.66
N ASP A 455 32.94 14.78 3.41
CA ASP A 455 32.82 15.03 4.85
C ASP A 455 32.03 16.30 5.18
N GLY A 456 32.12 17.33 4.33
CA GLY A 456 31.36 18.56 4.47
C GLY A 456 29.86 18.33 4.43
N ASP A 457 29.37 17.56 3.46
CA ASP A 457 27.94 17.26 3.33
C ASP A 457 27.48 16.23 4.37
N LYS A 458 28.33 15.28 4.79
CA LYS A 458 28.04 14.46 5.96
C LYS A 458 27.83 15.31 7.21
N GLN A 459 28.62 16.37 7.41
CA GLN A 459 28.46 17.27 8.55
C GLN A 459 27.16 18.09 8.46
N ARG A 460 26.79 18.57 7.27
CA ARG A 460 25.49 19.23 7.05
C ARG A 460 24.33 18.28 7.33
N PHE A 461 24.43 17.04 6.84
CA PHE A 461 23.41 16.02 7.08
C PHE A 461 23.27 15.70 8.57
N ARG A 462 24.38 15.55 9.33
CA ARG A 462 24.34 15.40 10.79
C ARG A 462 23.57 16.53 11.47
N LYS A 463 23.84 17.78 11.10
CA LYS A 463 23.11 18.95 11.65
C LYS A 463 21.61 18.90 11.33
N LEU A 464 21.26 18.52 10.10
CA LEU A 464 19.87 18.36 9.72
C LEU A 464 19.17 17.31 10.61
N LEU A 465 19.81 16.16 10.82
CA LEU A 465 19.30 15.06 11.66
C LEU A 465 19.15 15.43 13.15
N GLN A 466 19.95 16.35 13.67
CA GLN A 466 19.81 16.86 15.06
C GLN A 466 18.47 17.54 15.31
N THR A 467 17.86 18.11 14.25
CA THR A 467 16.58 18.83 14.32
C THR A 467 15.41 18.06 13.70
N ALA A 468 15.69 16.93 13.05
CA ALA A 468 14.67 16.13 12.39
C ALA A 468 13.83 15.32 13.38
N ASP A 469 12.56 15.15 13.07
CA ASP A 469 11.65 14.26 13.77
C ASP A 469 11.63 12.86 13.16
N VAL A 470 11.71 12.80 11.83
CA VAL A 470 11.67 11.58 11.04
C VAL A 470 12.79 11.60 10.01
N LEU A 471 13.48 10.48 9.85
CA LEU A 471 14.29 10.16 8.68
C LEU A 471 13.67 8.96 7.99
N VAL A 472 13.30 9.08 6.72
CA VAL A 472 12.81 7.98 5.90
C VAL A 472 13.70 7.78 4.67
N GLU A 473 14.09 6.55 4.40
CA GLU A 473 14.96 6.20 3.27
C GLU A 473 14.55 4.90 2.59
N ASN A 474 14.81 4.79 1.29
CA ASN A 474 14.63 3.55 0.51
C ASN A 474 15.83 3.23 -0.39
N LEU A 475 17.04 3.51 0.09
CA LEU A 475 18.26 3.16 -0.60
C LEU A 475 18.45 1.63 -0.62
N LYS A 476 19.45 1.19 -1.40
CA LYS A 476 19.89 -0.22 -1.33
C LYS A 476 20.22 -0.58 0.13
N PRO A 477 19.84 -1.77 0.62
CA PRO A 477 20.09 -2.19 1.99
C PRO A 477 21.54 -1.92 2.46
N GLY A 478 21.66 -1.25 3.60
CA GLY A 478 22.94 -0.88 4.22
C GLY A 478 23.71 0.25 3.52
N ALA A 479 23.17 0.90 2.49
CA ALA A 479 23.86 2.01 1.81
C ALA A 479 24.11 3.19 2.75
N LEU A 480 23.09 3.61 3.49
CA LEU A 480 23.21 4.72 4.45
C LEU A 480 24.17 4.37 5.61
N ALA A 481 24.12 3.12 6.09
CA ALA A 481 25.07 2.61 7.08
C ALA A 481 26.52 2.67 6.60
N ARG A 482 26.81 2.29 5.34
CA ARG A 482 28.15 2.40 4.74
C ARG A 482 28.64 3.84 4.62
N LEU A 483 27.73 4.82 4.58
CA LEU A 483 28.07 6.25 4.62
C LEU A 483 28.33 6.77 6.05
N GLY A 484 28.16 5.93 7.07
CA GLY A 484 28.39 6.23 8.48
C GLY A 484 27.14 6.64 9.25
N PHE A 485 25.95 6.26 8.77
CA PHE A 485 24.65 6.62 9.38
C PHE A 485 23.79 5.37 9.59
N ASP A 486 24.29 4.40 10.36
CA ASP A 486 23.50 3.26 10.81
C ASP A 486 22.51 3.67 11.91
N ALA A 487 21.55 2.79 12.25
CA ALA A 487 20.52 3.07 13.26
C ALA A 487 21.10 3.47 14.63
N LYS A 488 22.28 2.93 15.00
CA LYS A 488 22.93 3.25 16.27
C LYS A 488 23.50 4.66 16.24
N GLU A 489 24.19 5.03 15.18
CA GLU A 489 24.73 6.38 15.00
C GLU A 489 23.61 7.42 14.88
N LEU A 490 22.55 7.12 14.14
CA LEU A 490 21.36 7.98 14.05
C LEU A 490 20.74 8.24 15.42
N SER A 491 20.60 7.20 16.26
CA SER A 491 20.13 7.34 17.64
C SER A 491 21.08 8.16 18.53
N ARG A 492 22.40 8.11 18.30
CA ARG A 492 23.37 8.97 18.99
C ARG A 492 23.27 10.43 18.58
N ILE A 493 23.05 10.70 17.29
CA ILE A 493 22.87 12.06 16.77
C ILE A 493 21.59 12.67 17.35
N ASN A 494 20.50 11.90 17.34
CA ASN A 494 19.21 12.35 17.84
C ASN A 494 18.43 11.19 18.46
N PRO A 495 18.39 11.06 19.80
CA PRO A 495 17.65 10.01 20.49
C PRO A 495 16.13 10.05 20.29
N ARG A 496 15.59 11.15 19.76
CA ARG A 496 14.17 11.35 19.46
C ARG A 496 13.81 11.02 18.02
N LEU A 497 14.79 10.70 17.17
CA LEU A 497 14.57 10.47 15.75
C LEU A 497 13.79 9.17 15.52
N VAL A 498 12.71 9.25 14.75
CA VAL A 498 12.08 8.08 14.14
C VAL A 498 12.78 7.80 12.82
N TYR A 499 13.57 6.73 12.76
CA TYR A 499 14.27 6.32 11.56
C TYR A 499 13.50 5.17 10.89
N CYS A 500 13.19 5.30 9.61
CA CYS A 500 12.52 4.27 8.83
C CYS A 500 13.31 3.96 7.55
N ALA A 501 13.70 2.70 7.42
CA ALA A 501 14.26 2.14 6.20
C ALA A 501 13.21 1.30 5.49
N ILE A 502 13.08 1.47 4.18
CA ILE A 502 12.16 0.70 3.34
C ILE A 502 12.98 -0.01 2.27
N SER A 503 12.85 -1.33 2.17
CA SER A 503 13.54 -2.11 1.13
C SER A 503 12.71 -3.29 0.65
N GLY A 504 13.13 -3.93 -0.44
CA GLY A 504 12.37 -5.03 -1.04
C GLY A 504 12.13 -6.21 -0.12
N PHE A 505 13.16 -6.61 0.63
CA PHE A 505 13.16 -7.81 1.47
C PHE A 505 13.40 -7.52 2.95
N GLY A 506 13.60 -6.24 3.31
CA GLY A 506 13.99 -5.81 4.65
C GLY A 506 15.51 -5.69 4.84
N LEU A 507 15.92 -4.85 5.79
CA LEU A 507 17.33 -4.70 6.19
C LEU A 507 17.83 -5.98 6.87
N ASP A 508 17.02 -6.57 7.74
CA ASP A 508 17.26 -7.88 8.35
C ASP A 508 16.63 -8.99 7.51
N SER A 509 17.36 -9.47 6.48
CA SER A 509 16.84 -10.42 5.51
C SER A 509 17.82 -11.54 5.20
N THR A 510 17.30 -12.64 4.66
CA THR A 510 18.11 -13.74 4.11
C THR A 510 18.75 -13.38 2.76
N TYR A 511 18.49 -12.17 2.24
CA TYR A 511 18.97 -11.66 0.97
C TYR A 511 19.89 -10.44 1.13
N PRO A 512 21.12 -10.62 1.65
CA PRO A 512 22.02 -9.51 1.97
C PRO A 512 22.34 -8.69 0.71
N GLY A 513 21.84 -7.45 0.66
CA GLY A 513 22.12 -6.51 -0.43
C GLY A 513 21.51 -6.88 -1.80
N ARG A 514 20.63 -7.88 -1.86
CA ARG A 514 19.97 -8.28 -3.12
C ARG A 514 19.08 -7.14 -3.63
N PRO A 515 19.22 -6.73 -4.90
CA PRO A 515 18.34 -5.71 -5.46
C PRO A 515 16.93 -6.27 -5.64
N ALA A 516 15.93 -5.46 -5.33
CA ALA A 516 14.54 -5.75 -5.62
C ALA A 516 13.87 -4.49 -6.17
N PHE A 517 13.08 -4.69 -7.22
CA PHE A 517 12.09 -3.72 -7.69
C PHE A 517 10.70 -4.26 -7.35
N ASP A 518 9.69 -3.40 -7.43
CA ASP A 518 8.28 -3.75 -7.22
C ASP A 518 7.91 -5.09 -7.88
N THR A 519 8.20 -5.28 -9.17
CA THR A 519 7.83 -6.51 -9.88
C THR A 519 8.51 -7.76 -9.32
N VAL A 520 9.76 -7.66 -8.86
CA VAL A 520 10.45 -8.79 -8.20
C VAL A 520 9.74 -9.16 -6.91
N VAL A 521 9.28 -8.15 -6.15
CA VAL A 521 8.49 -8.40 -4.94
C VAL A 521 7.13 -8.99 -5.29
N GLN A 522 6.43 -8.48 -6.31
CA GLN A 522 5.16 -9.06 -6.79
C GLN A 522 5.31 -10.53 -7.19
N ALA A 523 6.43 -10.90 -7.82
CA ALA A 523 6.76 -12.30 -8.13
C ALA A 523 6.91 -13.13 -6.85
N MET A 524 7.61 -12.58 -5.85
CA MET A 524 8.01 -13.30 -4.64
C MET A 524 7.02 -13.15 -3.46
N CYS A 525 5.81 -12.63 -3.70
CA CYS A 525 4.78 -12.45 -2.67
C CYS A 525 3.42 -13.08 -3.02
N GLY A 526 3.32 -13.82 -4.13
CA GLY A 526 2.07 -14.48 -4.56
C GLY A 526 1.17 -13.64 -5.48
N PHE A 527 1.42 -12.35 -5.65
CA PHE A 527 0.54 -11.45 -6.42
C PHE A 527 0.43 -11.88 -7.88
N MET A 528 1.57 -12.20 -8.50
CA MET A 528 1.60 -12.61 -9.90
C MET A 528 0.95 -13.97 -10.13
N ASP A 529 1.03 -14.89 -9.18
CA ASP A 529 0.39 -16.21 -9.31
C ASP A 529 -1.14 -16.10 -9.19
N LEU A 530 -1.61 -15.24 -8.31
CA LEU A 530 -3.04 -14.94 -8.13
C LEU A 530 -3.64 -14.15 -9.30
N THR A 531 -2.81 -13.51 -10.11
CA THR A 531 -3.22 -12.71 -11.27
C THR A 531 -2.72 -13.36 -12.54
N ARG A 532 -3.55 -14.12 -13.26
CA ARG A 532 -3.11 -14.87 -14.46
C ARG A 532 -3.91 -14.48 -15.70
N THR A 533 -3.25 -14.46 -16.84
CA THR A 533 -3.87 -14.34 -18.17
C THR A 533 -3.43 -15.53 -19.01
N SER A 534 -4.38 -16.33 -19.49
CA SER A 534 -4.11 -17.54 -20.30
C SER A 534 -3.03 -18.46 -19.68
N GLY A 535 -3.08 -18.64 -18.36
CA GLY A 535 -2.14 -19.47 -17.61
C GLY A 535 -0.77 -18.83 -17.34
N THR A 536 -0.49 -17.63 -17.87
CA THR A 536 0.75 -16.88 -17.59
C THR A 536 0.54 -15.98 -16.37
N PRO A 537 1.39 -16.07 -15.33
CA PRO A 537 1.37 -15.13 -14.19
C PRO A 537 1.60 -13.70 -14.65
N MET A 538 0.84 -12.74 -14.14
CA MET A 538 0.88 -11.34 -14.53
C MET A 538 1.13 -10.45 -13.33
N LYS A 539 2.04 -9.49 -13.46
CA LYS A 539 2.13 -8.37 -12.53
C LYS A 539 0.87 -7.52 -12.61
N ALA A 540 0.52 -6.89 -11.50
CA ALA A 540 -0.39 -5.75 -11.55
C ALA A 540 0.22 -4.63 -12.40
N GLY A 541 -0.62 -3.87 -13.10
CA GLY A 541 -0.19 -2.67 -13.83
C GLY A 541 0.49 -1.69 -12.88
N ILE A 542 -0.19 -1.39 -11.77
CA ILE A 542 0.26 -0.54 -10.66
C ILE A 542 1.48 -1.10 -9.91
N SER A 543 2.23 -0.20 -9.26
CA SER A 543 3.37 -0.53 -8.40
C SER A 543 2.92 -1.02 -7.02
N ALA A 544 2.19 -2.14 -7.01
CA ALA A 544 1.47 -2.64 -5.86
C ALA A 544 2.34 -2.85 -4.60
N ALA A 545 3.47 -3.52 -4.73
CA ALA A 545 4.34 -3.83 -3.59
C ALA A 545 5.08 -2.58 -3.06
N ASP A 546 5.49 -1.69 -3.97
CA ASP A 546 6.04 -0.38 -3.59
C ASP A 546 5.03 0.42 -2.75
N ILE A 547 3.80 0.55 -3.24
CA ILE A 547 2.77 1.38 -2.60
C ILE A 547 2.42 0.80 -1.23
N MET A 548 2.15 -0.50 -1.14
CA MET A 548 1.83 -1.14 0.14
C MET A 548 2.99 -1.06 1.14
N GLY A 549 4.24 -1.19 0.68
CA GLY A 549 5.42 -0.97 1.51
C GLY A 549 5.50 0.46 2.03
N GLY A 550 5.22 1.46 1.19
CA GLY A 550 5.14 2.87 1.60
C GLY A 550 3.99 3.17 2.57
N GLU A 551 2.81 2.59 2.35
CA GLU A 551 1.65 2.76 3.23
C GLU A 551 1.89 2.19 4.64
N LEU A 552 2.47 0.98 4.74
CA LEU A 552 2.83 0.40 6.04
C LEU A 552 4.00 1.12 6.70
N ALA A 553 4.95 1.66 5.94
CA ALA A 553 5.99 2.53 6.49
C ALA A 553 5.41 3.82 7.07
N LEU A 554 4.46 4.44 6.37
CA LEU A 554 3.73 5.59 6.90
C LEU A 554 3.03 5.24 8.21
N LEU A 555 2.32 4.11 8.26
CA LEU A 555 1.67 3.61 9.47
C LEU A 555 2.66 3.41 10.62
N ALA A 556 3.78 2.73 10.37
CA ALA A 556 4.81 2.48 11.38
C ALA A 556 5.42 3.79 11.91
N ILE A 557 5.69 4.76 11.02
CA ILE A 557 6.21 6.08 11.41
C ILE A 557 5.22 6.83 12.29
N VAL A 558 3.95 6.91 11.89
CA VAL A 558 2.95 7.65 12.69
C VAL A 558 2.68 6.98 14.05
N ALA A 559 2.73 5.65 14.12
CA ALA A 559 2.67 4.90 15.36
C ALA A 559 3.89 5.20 16.26
N ALA A 560 5.10 5.18 15.69
CA ALA A 560 6.32 5.51 16.41
C ALA A 560 6.37 6.96 16.89
N LEU A 561 5.85 7.91 16.12
CA LEU A 561 5.67 9.30 16.54
C LEU A 561 4.68 9.42 17.70
N GLY A 562 3.60 8.62 17.71
CA GLY A 562 2.67 8.52 18.83
C GLY A 562 3.37 8.02 20.10
N TYR A 563 4.17 6.95 20.00
CA TYR A 563 4.98 6.46 21.11
C TYR A 563 5.97 7.51 21.62
N ARG A 564 6.72 8.14 20.70
CA ARG A 564 7.71 9.18 21.00
C ARG A 564 7.11 10.40 21.69
N ASP A 565 5.90 10.81 21.32
CA ASP A 565 5.23 11.93 21.99
C ASP A 565 4.97 11.64 23.48
N ARG A 566 4.79 10.36 23.86
CA ARG A 566 4.60 9.94 25.27
C ARG A 566 5.91 9.64 25.99
N SER A 567 6.83 8.94 25.33
CA SER A 567 8.08 8.44 25.93
C SER A 567 9.24 9.42 25.84
N GLY A 568 9.18 10.33 24.88
CA GLY A 568 10.26 11.21 24.50
C GLY A 568 11.37 10.54 23.68
N VAL A 569 11.24 9.27 23.27
CA VAL A 569 12.29 8.47 22.61
C VAL A 569 11.85 8.02 21.22
N GLY A 570 12.73 8.19 20.24
CA GLY A 570 12.54 7.71 18.87
C GLY A 570 12.93 6.24 18.71
N GLN A 571 12.79 5.69 17.51
CA GLN A 571 13.11 4.28 17.24
C GLN A 571 13.45 4.03 15.78
N ALA A 572 14.11 2.90 15.51
CA ALA A 572 14.37 2.42 14.16
C ALA A 572 13.23 1.51 13.69
N ILE A 573 12.89 1.60 12.42
CA ILE A 573 11.83 0.86 11.75
C ILE A 573 12.42 0.25 10.47
N ASP A 574 12.16 -1.04 10.25
CA ASP A 574 12.59 -1.78 9.05
C ASP A 574 11.37 -2.35 8.32
N ILE A 575 11.02 -1.73 7.19
CA ILE A 575 9.87 -2.15 6.37
C ILE A 575 10.36 -2.90 5.14
N SER A 576 9.81 -4.10 4.97
CA SER A 576 10.00 -4.97 3.82
C SER A 576 8.78 -4.87 2.92
N MET A 577 8.99 -4.56 1.64
CA MET A 577 7.92 -4.59 0.64
C MET A 577 7.34 -6.00 0.49
N GLN A 578 8.18 -7.05 0.65
CA GLN A 578 7.72 -8.44 0.65
C GLN A 578 6.79 -8.73 1.83
N ASP A 579 7.13 -8.28 3.04
CA ASP A 579 6.30 -8.47 4.24
C ASP A 579 4.93 -7.80 4.04
N ALA A 580 4.95 -6.56 3.53
CA ALA A 580 3.75 -5.78 3.22
C ALA A 580 2.84 -6.49 2.21
N ALA A 581 3.41 -6.93 1.09
CA ALA A 581 2.66 -7.57 0.02
C ALA A 581 2.13 -8.96 0.44
N VAL A 582 2.92 -9.75 1.16
CA VAL A 582 2.47 -11.05 1.69
C VAL A 582 1.34 -10.86 2.71
N TRP A 583 1.40 -9.85 3.58
CA TRP A 583 0.30 -9.55 4.50
C TRP A 583 -1.02 -9.29 3.76
N ALA A 584 -0.99 -8.69 2.56
CA ALA A 584 -2.16 -8.49 1.70
C ALA A 584 -2.72 -9.79 1.10
N THR A 585 -1.97 -10.88 1.10
CA THR A 585 -2.44 -12.16 0.56
C THR A 585 -3.26 -12.96 1.56
N GLN A 586 -3.37 -12.54 2.82
CA GLN A 586 -3.93 -13.33 3.93
C GLN A 586 -5.30 -13.97 3.66
N LEU A 587 -6.16 -13.36 2.83
CA LEU A 587 -7.47 -13.93 2.46
C LEU A 587 -7.41 -15.10 1.46
N ALA A 588 -6.26 -15.32 0.83
CA ALA A 588 -6.00 -16.44 -0.08
C ALA A 588 -5.34 -17.64 0.62
N TRP A 589 -5.01 -17.54 1.91
CA TRP A 589 -4.36 -18.61 2.66
C TRP A 589 -5.37 -19.65 3.10
N GLY A 590 -5.07 -20.94 2.90
CA GLY A 590 -5.93 -22.05 3.34
C GLY A 590 -7.24 -22.20 2.56
N THR A 591 -7.42 -21.48 1.45
CA THR A 591 -8.63 -21.54 0.62
C THR A 591 -8.32 -21.99 -0.80
N SER A 592 -9.22 -22.77 -1.41
CA SER A 592 -9.21 -23.03 -2.85
C SER A 592 -9.88 -21.91 -3.68
N GLU A 593 -10.67 -21.03 -3.05
CA GLU A 593 -11.40 -19.92 -3.69
C GLU A 593 -10.58 -18.62 -3.81
N ALA A 594 -9.30 -18.70 -4.21
CA ALA A 594 -8.49 -17.49 -4.39
C ALA A 594 -8.76 -16.84 -5.76
N GLY A 595 -9.16 -15.56 -5.77
CA GLY A 595 -9.32 -14.77 -7.00
C GLY A 595 -10.34 -13.64 -6.92
N SER A 596 -10.32 -12.75 -7.91
CA SER A 596 -11.33 -11.70 -8.07
C SER A 596 -12.72 -12.31 -8.27
N LYS A 597 -13.71 -11.78 -7.55
CA LYS A 597 -15.10 -12.26 -7.58
C LYS A 597 -15.98 -11.48 -8.55
N ALA A 598 -15.40 -10.76 -9.51
CA ALA A 598 -16.16 -10.13 -10.59
C ALA A 598 -15.74 -10.69 -11.93
N LEU A 599 -16.73 -10.90 -12.80
CA LEU A 599 -16.53 -11.40 -14.15
C LEU A 599 -16.41 -10.25 -15.13
N LEU A 600 -15.40 -10.31 -16.00
CA LEU A 600 -15.30 -9.39 -17.13
C LEU A 600 -15.99 -9.99 -18.36
N VAL A 601 -17.01 -9.30 -18.85
CA VAL A 601 -17.76 -9.69 -20.06
C VAL A 601 -17.40 -8.72 -21.18
N ALA A 602 -16.91 -9.27 -22.30
CA ALA A 602 -16.58 -8.48 -23.48
C ALA A 602 -17.86 -7.96 -24.17
N CYS A 603 -17.88 -6.66 -24.44
CA CYS A 603 -18.94 -5.92 -25.12
C CYS A 603 -18.43 -5.39 -26.46
N THR A 604 -19.33 -4.82 -27.26
CA THR A 604 -18.99 -4.18 -28.56
C THR A 604 -18.12 -2.92 -28.41
N ASP A 605 -18.17 -2.27 -27.25
CA ASP A 605 -17.55 -0.98 -26.91
C ASP A 605 -16.64 -1.07 -25.66
N GLY A 606 -16.12 -2.27 -25.35
CA GLY A 606 -15.17 -2.50 -24.26
C GLY A 606 -15.52 -3.71 -23.41
N HIS A 607 -15.27 -3.64 -22.10
CA HIS A 607 -15.61 -4.71 -21.16
C HIS A 607 -16.49 -4.16 -20.02
N LEU A 608 -17.40 -5.00 -19.54
CA LEU A 608 -18.20 -4.74 -18.35
C LEU A 608 -17.81 -5.72 -17.26
N ALA A 609 -17.51 -5.22 -16.07
CA ALA A 609 -17.37 -6.03 -14.88
C ALA A 609 -18.74 -6.26 -14.24
N ILE A 610 -19.07 -7.51 -13.94
CA ILE A 610 -20.28 -7.91 -13.22
C ILE A 610 -19.85 -8.53 -11.90
N ASP A 611 -20.38 -8.02 -10.80
CA ASP A 611 -20.05 -8.49 -9.46
C ASP A 611 -20.64 -9.88 -9.19
N GLY A 612 -19.88 -10.70 -8.47
CA GLY A 612 -20.21 -12.09 -8.19
C GLY A 612 -19.57 -13.07 -9.18
N MET A 613 -19.38 -14.30 -8.69
CA MET A 613 -18.92 -15.48 -9.45
C MET A 613 -19.64 -16.72 -8.87
N ASP A 614 -20.93 -16.58 -8.59
CA ASP A 614 -21.76 -17.62 -7.98
C ASP A 614 -22.64 -18.32 -9.03
N GLU A 615 -23.37 -19.36 -8.59
CA GLU A 615 -24.31 -20.09 -9.42
C GLU A 615 -25.37 -19.15 -10.03
N ARG A 616 -25.80 -18.12 -9.28
CA ARG A 616 -26.77 -17.13 -9.75
C ARG A 616 -26.24 -16.37 -10.97
N LEU A 617 -24.98 -15.91 -10.96
CA LEU A 617 -24.39 -15.27 -12.14
C LEU A 617 -24.26 -16.26 -13.30
N THR A 618 -23.83 -17.50 -13.03
CA THR A 618 -23.64 -18.54 -14.05
C THR A 618 -24.96 -18.87 -14.78
N ASP A 619 -26.04 -19.03 -14.02
CA ASP A 619 -27.38 -19.26 -14.54
C ASP A 619 -27.88 -18.06 -15.35
N TRP A 620 -27.66 -16.85 -14.84
CA TRP A 620 -28.06 -15.63 -15.53
C TRP A 620 -27.34 -15.45 -16.87
N LEU A 621 -26.03 -15.71 -16.93
CA LEU A 621 -25.25 -15.66 -18.17
C LEU A 621 -25.78 -16.67 -19.19
N SER A 622 -26.03 -17.90 -18.75
CA SER A 622 -26.56 -18.98 -19.58
C SER A 622 -27.95 -18.64 -20.13
N ALA A 623 -28.85 -18.10 -19.28
CA ALA A 623 -30.19 -17.67 -19.68
C ALA A 623 -30.18 -16.50 -20.69
N ASN A 624 -29.06 -15.79 -20.79
CA ASN A 624 -28.88 -14.60 -21.63
C ASN A 624 -27.96 -14.84 -22.85
N ASP A 625 -27.59 -16.10 -23.15
CA ASP A 625 -26.60 -16.50 -24.17
C ASP A 625 -25.29 -15.69 -24.10
N LEU A 626 -24.84 -15.44 -22.86
CA LEU A 626 -23.57 -14.80 -22.58
C LEU A 626 -22.54 -15.89 -22.24
N ASP A 627 -21.56 -16.05 -23.11
CA ASP A 627 -20.41 -16.90 -22.84
C ASP A 627 -19.20 -16.00 -22.50
N PRO A 628 -18.68 -16.05 -21.26
CA PRO A 628 -17.55 -15.23 -20.85
C PRO A 628 -16.23 -15.58 -21.56
N GLN A 629 -16.15 -16.75 -22.20
CA GLN A 629 -15.01 -17.14 -23.02
C GLN A 629 -15.11 -16.64 -24.47
N ARG A 630 -16.28 -16.15 -24.91
CA ARG A 630 -16.41 -15.52 -26.23
C ARG A 630 -15.64 -14.19 -26.24
N ALA A 631 -14.99 -13.93 -27.36
CA ALA A 631 -14.19 -12.72 -27.54
C ALA A 631 -15.02 -11.42 -27.45
N HIS A 632 -16.29 -11.44 -27.90
CA HIS A 632 -17.21 -10.30 -27.82
C HIS A 632 -18.67 -10.77 -27.77
N THR A 633 -19.49 -10.04 -27.01
CA THR A 633 -20.96 -10.09 -27.11
C THR A 633 -21.45 -9.09 -28.17
N ALA A 634 -22.68 -9.28 -28.68
CA ALA A 634 -23.31 -8.36 -29.64
C ALA A 634 -24.00 -7.14 -28.98
N VAL A 635 -23.68 -6.84 -27.71
CA VAL A 635 -24.30 -5.76 -26.92
C VAL A 635 -23.26 -4.73 -26.46
N THR A 636 -23.70 -3.50 -26.23
CA THR A 636 -22.88 -2.43 -25.63
C THR A 636 -22.79 -2.60 -24.11
N LYS A 637 -21.78 -2.01 -23.47
CA LYS A 637 -21.63 -1.96 -22.01
C LYS A 637 -22.89 -1.45 -21.31
N ASP A 638 -23.47 -0.35 -21.79
CA ASP A 638 -24.65 0.28 -21.17
C ASP A 638 -25.89 -0.63 -21.23
N ALA A 639 -26.18 -1.21 -22.40
CA ALA A 639 -27.27 -2.15 -22.57
C ALA A 639 -27.09 -3.40 -21.69
N LEU A 640 -25.87 -3.93 -21.61
CA LEU A 640 -25.58 -5.09 -20.76
C LEU A 640 -25.70 -4.75 -19.27
N ALA A 641 -25.21 -3.57 -18.85
CA ALA A 641 -25.33 -3.08 -17.48
C ALA A 641 -26.79 -2.88 -17.06
N ALA A 642 -27.61 -2.28 -17.94
CA ALA A 642 -29.05 -2.12 -17.70
C ALA A 642 -29.75 -3.48 -17.52
N ARG A 643 -29.41 -4.47 -18.34
CA ARG A 643 -29.94 -5.83 -18.24
C ARG A 643 -29.51 -6.51 -16.93
N ALA A 644 -28.22 -6.47 -16.59
CA ALA A 644 -27.71 -7.04 -15.35
C ALA A 644 -28.32 -6.38 -14.11
N ALA A 645 -28.48 -5.06 -14.13
CA ALA A 645 -29.11 -4.30 -13.04
C ALA A 645 -30.59 -4.65 -12.86
N ALA A 646 -31.33 -4.92 -13.93
CA ALA A 646 -32.73 -5.37 -13.86
C ALA A 646 -32.88 -6.69 -13.10
N ASP A 647 -31.87 -7.56 -13.18
CA ASP A 647 -31.81 -8.83 -12.46
C ASP A 647 -31.05 -8.74 -11.13
N GLY A 648 -30.73 -7.52 -10.68
CA GLY A 648 -30.16 -7.24 -9.35
C GLY A 648 -28.66 -7.54 -9.23
N PHE A 649 -27.90 -7.51 -10.33
CA PHE A 649 -26.43 -7.51 -10.29
C PHE A 649 -25.88 -6.09 -10.24
N ILE A 650 -24.73 -5.93 -9.58
CA ILE A 650 -23.97 -4.68 -9.59
C ILE A 650 -22.92 -4.79 -10.69
N THR A 651 -22.79 -3.76 -11.52
CA THR A 651 -21.85 -3.75 -12.64
C THR A 651 -21.02 -2.47 -12.65
N ALA A 652 -19.83 -2.54 -13.22
CA ALA A 652 -18.99 -1.38 -13.49
C ALA A 652 -18.38 -1.48 -14.90
N PRO A 653 -18.32 -0.38 -15.68
CA PRO A 653 -17.54 -0.38 -16.91
C PRO A 653 -16.06 -0.56 -16.58
N VAL A 654 -15.34 -1.29 -17.44
CA VAL A 654 -13.87 -1.22 -17.44
C VAL A 654 -13.49 0.07 -18.15
N ASN A 655 -13.06 1.05 -17.37
CA ASN A 655 -12.61 2.34 -17.87
C ASN A 655 -11.13 2.29 -18.23
N SER A 656 -10.73 3.05 -19.23
CA SER A 656 -9.31 3.27 -19.47
C SER A 656 -8.78 4.33 -18.51
N VAL A 657 -7.53 4.18 -18.07
CA VAL A 657 -6.84 5.24 -17.33
C VAL A 657 -6.76 6.54 -18.14
N ASN A 658 -6.88 6.45 -19.47
CA ASN A 658 -6.85 7.60 -20.38
C ASN A 658 -8.07 8.52 -20.22
N ASP A 659 -9.22 7.98 -19.81
CA ASP A 659 -10.48 8.73 -19.67
C ASP A 659 -10.70 9.24 -18.22
N LEU A 660 -9.86 8.78 -17.30
CA LEU A 660 -10.04 8.92 -15.86
C LEU A 660 -10.12 10.38 -15.38
N LEU A 661 -9.43 11.31 -16.05
CA LEU A 661 -9.43 12.73 -15.69
C LEU A 661 -10.80 13.40 -15.84
N ASN A 662 -11.71 12.79 -16.61
CA ASN A 662 -13.07 13.29 -16.82
C ASN A 662 -14.09 12.56 -15.95
N GLU A 663 -13.68 11.58 -15.14
CA GLU A 663 -14.60 10.81 -14.32
C GLU A 663 -15.27 11.69 -13.26
N PRO A 664 -16.61 11.77 -13.22
CA PRO A 664 -17.34 12.65 -12.31
C PRO A 664 -17.01 12.40 -10.83
N GLN A 665 -16.75 11.14 -10.46
CA GLN A 665 -16.38 10.80 -9.08
C GLN A 665 -14.97 11.28 -8.73
N LEU A 666 -14.01 11.20 -9.67
CA LEU A 666 -12.65 11.72 -9.48
C LEU A 666 -12.67 13.23 -9.27
N ILE A 667 -13.44 13.95 -10.09
CA ILE A 667 -13.60 15.41 -10.02
C ILE A 667 -14.27 15.82 -8.72
N ALA A 668 -15.40 15.19 -8.37
CA ALA A 668 -16.17 15.55 -7.18
C ALA A 668 -15.42 15.31 -5.86
N ARG A 669 -14.38 14.46 -5.90
CA ARG A 669 -13.50 14.20 -4.76
C ARG A 669 -12.19 14.98 -4.84
N ASP A 670 -11.94 15.80 -5.86
CA ASP A 670 -10.70 16.56 -5.99
C ASP A 670 -9.43 15.68 -5.90
N LEU A 671 -9.42 14.50 -6.55
CA LEU A 671 -8.29 13.56 -6.43
C LEU A 671 -7.09 13.96 -7.29
N VAL A 672 -7.32 14.73 -8.35
CA VAL A 672 -6.26 15.38 -9.13
C VAL A 672 -6.47 16.89 -9.03
N LEU A 673 -5.51 17.55 -8.38
CA LEU A 673 -5.48 19.00 -8.21
C LEU A 673 -4.59 19.64 -9.27
N TYR A 674 -4.78 20.92 -9.54
CA TYR A 674 -3.85 21.68 -10.37
C TYR A 674 -3.33 22.90 -9.61
N SER A 675 -2.02 23.01 -9.47
CA SER A 675 -1.35 24.10 -8.78
C SER A 675 -0.47 24.90 -9.75
N LEU A 676 -0.48 26.22 -9.63
CA LEU A 676 0.42 27.10 -10.38
C LEU A 676 1.74 27.20 -9.61
N ALA A 677 2.84 26.77 -10.23
CA ALA A 677 4.17 26.87 -9.65
C ALA A 677 4.84 28.21 -9.96
N ASP A 678 5.93 28.52 -9.26
CA ASP A 678 6.69 29.77 -9.40
C ASP A 678 7.35 29.92 -10.79
N ASP A 679 7.51 28.82 -11.51
CA ASP A 679 7.97 28.80 -12.91
C ASP A 679 6.87 29.19 -13.91
N GLY A 680 5.65 29.49 -13.43
CA GLY A 680 4.48 29.82 -14.23
C GLY A 680 3.77 28.62 -14.87
N LEU A 681 4.24 27.40 -14.62
CA LEU A 681 3.62 26.18 -15.13
C LEU A 681 2.51 25.71 -14.19
N ARG A 682 1.42 25.24 -14.78
CA ARG A 682 0.33 24.60 -14.06
C ARG A 682 0.62 23.10 -13.96
N TRP A 683 0.86 22.63 -12.74
CA TRP A 683 1.22 21.26 -12.43
C TRP A 683 0.01 20.49 -11.91
N PRO A 684 -0.27 19.29 -12.45
CA PRO A 684 -1.19 18.37 -11.80
C PRO A 684 -0.53 17.83 -10.53
N LEU A 685 -1.30 17.66 -9.46
CA LEU A 685 -0.87 17.04 -8.21
C LEU A 685 -1.88 15.99 -7.80
N LEU A 686 -1.40 14.88 -7.25
CA LEU A 686 -2.24 13.84 -6.69
C LEU A 686 -2.62 14.21 -5.25
N ASN A 687 -3.92 14.25 -4.94
CA ASN A 687 -4.40 14.57 -3.61
C ASN A 687 -4.23 13.37 -2.65
N SER A 688 -4.39 13.60 -1.35
CA SER A 688 -4.32 12.55 -0.34
C SER A 688 -5.61 11.70 -0.32
N PRO A 689 -5.51 10.36 -0.23
CA PRO A 689 -6.66 9.49 0.06
C PRO A 689 -7.23 9.68 1.48
N LEU A 690 -6.46 10.29 2.38
CA LEU A 690 -6.89 10.53 3.75
C LEU A 690 -7.83 11.74 3.79
N ARG A 691 -9.00 11.60 4.40
CA ARG A 691 -9.93 12.70 4.67
C ARG A 691 -10.24 12.75 6.16
N LEU A 692 -9.87 13.83 6.81
CA LEU A 692 -10.08 14.05 8.24
C LEU A 692 -10.91 15.32 8.42
N SER A 693 -12.02 15.26 9.16
CA SER A 693 -12.99 16.36 9.19
C SER A 693 -12.49 17.63 9.89
N ARG A 694 -11.58 17.50 10.87
CA ARG A 694 -10.99 18.64 11.59
C ARG A 694 -9.60 19.03 11.09
N THR A 695 -8.80 18.05 10.69
CA THR A 695 -7.41 18.27 10.24
C THR A 695 -7.19 17.75 8.83
N PRO A 696 -7.92 18.28 7.82
CA PRO A 696 -7.87 17.73 6.47
C PRO A 696 -6.45 17.86 5.89
N PRO A 697 -5.91 16.80 5.26
CA PRO A 697 -4.65 16.90 4.55
C PRO A 697 -4.72 17.92 3.42
N ARG A 698 -3.59 18.58 3.13
CA ARG A 698 -3.52 19.61 2.09
C ARG A 698 -2.31 19.38 1.20
N VAL A 699 -2.56 19.17 -0.08
CA VAL A 699 -1.53 19.18 -1.12
C VAL A 699 -1.55 20.54 -1.82
N ARG A 700 -0.42 21.26 -1.87
CA ARG A 700 -0.41 22.69 -2.25
C ARG A 700 0.41 22.98 -3.48
N ARG A 701 1.65 22.49 -3.56
CA ARG A 701 2.59 22.83 -4.63
C ARG A 701 3.39 21.63 -5.11
N PRO A 702 3.82 21.61 -6.38
CA PRO A 702 4.86 20.68 -6.81
C PRO A 702 6.16 20.96 -6.07
N ILE A 703 7.05 19.96 -6.01
CA ILE A 703 8.46 20.21 -5.66
C ILE A 703 9.09 21.11 -6.73
N GLY A 704 9.91 22.07 -6.32
CA GLY A 704 10.63 22.90 -7.26
C GLY A 704 11.96 22.29 -7.72
N ARG A 705 12.86 23.18 -8.15
CA ARG A 705 14.11 22.82 -8.83
C ARG A 705 15.05 22.05 -7.91
N LEU A 706 15.96 21.29 -8.52
CA LEU A 706 16.99 20.57 -7.79
C LEU A 706 17.81 21.55 -6.92
N GLY A 707 17.81 21.33 -5.61
CA GLY A 707 18.54 22.17 -4.66
C GLY A 707 17.91 23.52 -4.36
N GLU A 708 16.64 23.75 -4.71
CA GLU A 708 15.90 24.98 -4.39
C GLU A 708 15.99 25.35 -2.90
N GLY A 709 15.92 24.36 -2.01
CA GLY A 709 15.99 24.56 -0.56
C GLY A 709 17.41 24.75 0.00
N ASN A 710 18.46 24.69 -0.82
CA ASN A 710 19.85 24.71 -0.33
C ASN A 710 20.16 25.97 0.50
N GLU A 711 19.86 27.17 -0.03
CA GLU A 711 20.23 28.43 0.63
C GLU A 711 19.51 28.60 1.98
N GLU A 712 18.19 28.39 1.99
CA GLU A 712 17.36 28.53 3.18
C GLU A 712 17.75 27.51 4.25
N ILE A 713 17.77 26.21 3.91
CA ILE A 713 18.06 25.13 4.87
C ILE A 713 19.49 25.24 5.39
N PHE A 714 20.49 25.53 4.54
CA PHE A 714 21.87 25.63 5.02
C PHE A 714 22.10 26.86 5.90
N SER A 715 21.37 27.95 5.65
CA SER A 715 21.38 29.13 6.52
C SER A 715 20.77 28.84 7.88
N GLU A 716 19.63 28.12 7.93
CA GLU A 716 19.03 27.64 9.18
C GLU A 716 20.03 26.80 10.00
N LEU A 717 20.74 25.86 9.35
CA LEU A 717 21.73 24.98 9.98
C LEU A 717 23.04 25.68 10.40
N ALA A 718 23.30 26.88 9.88
CA ALA A 718 24.42 27.72 10.30
C ALA A 718 24.07 28.56 11.55
N GLY A 719 22.80 28.92 11.69
CA GLY A 719 22.27 29.68 12.84
C GLY A 719 21.94 28.85 14.08
N THR A 720 21.75 27.53 13.95
CA THR A 720 21.61 26.60 15.08
C THR A 720 22.97 26.40 15.76
N ARG A 721 23.23 27.13 16.85
CA ARG A 721 24.41 26.96 17.72
C ARG A 721 24.09 26.09 18.91
#